data_AF-A0A9W7KUH1-F1
#
_entry.id   AF-A0A9W7KUH1-F1
#
_cell.length_a   1.000
_cell.length_b   1.000
_cell.length_c   1.000
_cell.angle_alpha   90.00
_cell.angle_beta   90.00
_cell.angle_gamma   90.00
#
_symmetry.space_group_name_H-M   'P 1'
#
loop_
_entity.id
_entity.type
_entity.pdbx_description
1 polymer ?
#
loop_
_entity_poly.entity_id
_entity_poly.type
_entity_poly.pdbx_seq_one_letter_code
_entity_poly.pdbx_strand_id
1 'polypeptide(L)'
;MLKASMVLAPRLRALHLPFLHTHFRPNSTKSTSNSSSSTSTSPLSPFTASPCVSRIRNICIIAHIDHGKSSLSSRILRPLPSDNTSTAPTDREDIGLLDTLSVEMERGITVKATTASVLYTSPKTSLTYLINLFDSPGHVDFSHEVDRCLDVVEGGIILFDSSQGVQAQTMSVYEKARRRGVKMLPVLTKIDMENAKPLEVCLTVSEIFPEFDPDSIILTSARNNIGVGELLEEIVESVPPPVQKREDGKLRCRVVDSWYEVQRGVVCLLKLESGQLKEGDRVVVLKGENETNEGGQRDNFSVQEVGVMAPNRFRTKVLDENMMGYAIIGMRNPRQASPGGVIVLQKDEKELEKEIDLGGDGGKEGGSVLYASVHPKEEGSFDDLVNAVERLALNDLGLEVQLQKGGGGGGGEGTGGGPFLGPGLRIGFQGMLHVEIFRQRLMDEFGVEALVTSPKVKYEIKYLPSAKKPRAEGKPEIELIEDISNWPGGEDKFEVREPMVNCRVMAPHEYAGAIMDLITKRRGGSMETKVIDDNVWMFTARLPWAEVVTDFHDELKSSTAGFASYDAQMDDENPMEKANLCKVEILLNGEVVDVLSFIAHADVAASQGRSVCKKLEDVLPRQQFKIAIQAKAQNRIVARATVQPYRKDVLVKSGKMVGGGDITRKKKLLEKQKQGKKKMAGGKVTLSQEAFNSVITK
;
A
#
# COMPACT_ATOMS: atom_id res chain seq x y z
N MET A 1 33.17 -35.09 6.09
CA MET A 1 34.11 -35.97 5.38
C MET A 1 33.34 -37.08 4.65
N LEU A 2 33.43 -37.09 3.31
CA LEU A 2 33.33 -38.23 2.38
C LEU A 2 32.23 -39.29 2.59
N LYS A 3 31.03 -39.03 2.06
CA LYS A 3 30.16 -39.98 1.31
C LYS A 3 28.78 -39.35 1.06
N ALA A 4 28.69 -38.50 0.03
CA ALA A 4 27.46 -38.12 -0.67
C ALA A 4 27.86 -37.19 -1.83
N SER A 5 28.54 -37.77 -2.81
CA SER A 5 28.86 -37.11 -4.06
C SER A 5 28.48 -38.11 -5.14
N MET A 6 27.76 -37.65 -6.17
CA MET A 6 27.02 -38.41 -7.20
C MET A 6 25.55 -38.67 -6.87
N VAL A 7 24.69 -37.68 -7.14
CA VAL A 7 23.66 -37.73 -8.22
C VAL A 7 23.26 -36.27 -8.48
N LEU A 8 23.70 -35.69 -9.60
CA LEU A 8 23.23 -34.38 -10.08
C LEU A 8 23.00 -34.53 -11.58
N ALA A 9 21.74 -34.37 -11.99
CA ALA A 9 21.24 -34.54 -13.35
C ALA A 9 21.58 -33.32 -14.24
N PRO A 10 21.42 -33.41 -15.58
CA PRO A 10 22.21 -32.61 -16.53
C PRO A 10 21.88 -31.12 -16.64
N ARG A 11 20.81 -30.61 -15.99
CA ARG A 11 20.40 -29.19 -16.09
C ARG A 11 21.41 -28.20 -15.48
N LEU A 12 22.19 -28.63 -14.49
CA LEU A 12 23.17 -27.77 -13.79
C LEU A 12 24.57 -27.74 -14.43
N ARG A 13 24.82 -28.51 -15.51
CA ARG A 13 26.13 -28.58 -16.18
C ARG A 13 26.34 -27.61 -17.34
N ALA A 14 25.31 -26.88 -17.77
CA ALA A 14 25.35 -26.11 -19.02
C ALA A 14 25.95 -24.70 -18.93
N LEU A 15 26.52 -24.30 -17.78
CA LEU A 15 27.15 -23.00 -17.57
C LEU A 15 28.69 -23.07 -17.66
N HIS A 16 29.28 -23.54 -18.77
CA HIS A 16 30.71 -23.34 -19.09
C HIS A 16 30.88 -23.29 -20.62
N LEU A 17 31.08 -22.10 -21.17
CA LEU A 17 31.56 -21.85 -22.56
C LEU A 17 33.08 -22.10 -22.64
N PRO A 18 33.62 -22.41 -23.84
CA PRO A 18 34.30 -21.32 -24.55
C PRO A 18 34.12 -21.30 -26.09
N PHE A 19 34.35 -20.09 -26.60
CA PHE A 19 34.61 -19.66 -27.99
C PHE A 19 35.33 -20.70 -28.89
N LEU A 20 34.93 -20.77 -30.17
CA LEU A 20 35.86 -20.89 -31.31
C LEU A 20 35.19 -20.53 -32.66
N HIS A 21 36.05 -20.11 -33.58
CA HIS A 21 35.87 -19.31 -34.78
C HIS A 21 35.52 -20.12 -36.04
N THR A 22 34.90 -19.45 -37.03
CA THR A 22 34.87 -19.72 -38.51
C THR A 22 34.01 -20.92 -38.99
N HIS A 23 33.31 -20.95 -40.13
CA HIS A 23 33.51 -20.34 -41.45
C HIS A 23 32.17 -20.09 -42.20
N PHE A 24 32.14 -18.99 -42.94
CA PHE A 24 31.19 -18.64 -44.00
C PHE A 24 31.28 -19.62 -45.20
N ARG A 25 30.13 -20.04 -45.76
CA ARG A 25 29.95 -20.30 -47.20
C ARG A 25 28.46 -20.14 -47.58
N PRO A 26 28.13 -19.35 -48.62
CA PRO A 26 26.78 -19.26 -49.15
C PRO A 26 26.58 -20.30 -50.26
N ASN A 27 25.36 -20.82 -50.42
CA ASN A 27 24.96 -21.31 -51.73
C ASN A 27 23.45 -21.15 -51.97
N SER A 28 23.19 -20.54 -53.11
CA SER A 28 21.92 -20.37 -53.82
C SER A 28 21.12 -21.68 -53.95
N THR A 29 19.80 -21.63 -54.05
CA THR A 29 19.14 -21.56 -55.37
C THR A 29 17.67 -21.15 -55.25
N LYS A 30 17.26 -20.24 -56.13
CA LYS A 30 15.87 -19.88 -56.41
C LYS A 30 15.17 -21.06 -57.09
N SER A 31 13.94 -21.36 -56.69
CA SER A 31 12.94 -21.93 -57.60
C SER A 31 11.61 -21.19 -57.42
N THR A 32 11.17 -20.60 -58.53
CA THR A 32 9.91 -19.92 -58.73
C THR A 32 8.87 -20.92 -59.26
N SER A 33 7.67 -20.96 -58.67
CA SER A 33 6.47 -21.39 -59.39
C SER A 33 5.18 -20.81 -58.80
N ASN A 34 4.58 -19.93 -59.61
CA ASN A 34 3.17 -19.71 -59.88
C ASN A 34 2.17 -19.30 -58.78
N SER A 35 1.65 -18.11 -59.06
CA SER A 35 0.42 -17.47 -58.64
C SER A 35 -0.85 -18.29 -58.89
N SER A 36 -1.73 -18.32 -57.89
CA SER A 36 -3.18 -18.34 -58.05
C SER A 36 -3.80 -17.33 -57.10
N SER A 37 -4.75 -16.56 -57.64
CA SER A 37 -5.34 -15.37 -57.04
C SER A 37 -6.56 -15.67 -56.17
N SER A 38 -6.71 -14.83 -55.13
CA SER A 38 -7.95 -14.29 -54.55
C SER A 38 -8.90 -15.21 -53.77
N THR A 39 -8.79 -15.13 -52.44
CA THR A 39 -9.89 -14.62 -51.59
C THR A 39 -9.26 -13.87 -50.42
N SER A 40 -9.44 -12.55 -50.38
CA SER A 40 -9.05 -11.70 -49.27
C SER A 40 -9.98 -11.94 -48.08
N THR A 41 -9.72 -13.01 -47.33
CA THR A 41 -10.16 -13.10 -45.94
C THR A 41 -9.36 -12.08 -45.15
N SER A 42 -10.01 -11.01 -44.71
CA SER A 42 -9.51 -10.19 -43.61
C SER A 42 -9.06 -11.13 -42.48
N PRO A 43 -7.84 -11.00 -41.92
CA PRO A 43 -7.42 -11.87 -40.85
C PRO A 43 -8.38 -11.67 -39.68
N LEU A 44 -9.16 -12.71 -39.36
CA LEU A 44 -9.94 -12.80 -38.13
C LEU A 44 -8.99 -12.50 -36.98
N SER A 45 -9.35 -11.52 -36.14
CA SER A 45 -8.52 -11.14 -35.01
C SER A 45 -8.20 -12.35 -34.12
N PRO A 46 -6.99 -12.45 -33.56
CA PRO A 46 -6.58 -13.65 -32.83
C PRO A 46 -7.41 -13.90 -31.55
N PHE A 47 -8.18 -12.90 -31.08
CA PHE A 47 -9.06 -12.97 -29.92
C PHE A 47 -10.56 -13.19 -30.24
N THR A 48 -10.95 -13.31 -31.51
CA THR A 48 -12.38 -13.52 -31.88
C THR A 48 -12.87 -14.96 -31.77
N ALA A 49 -11.97 -15.94 -31.64
CA ALA A 49 -12.34 -17.34 -31.40
C ALA A 49 -12.33 -17.62 -29.90
N SER A 50 -13.46 -18.04 -29.35
CA SER A 50 -13.59 -18.40 -27.93
C SER A 50 -12.62 -19.54 -27.59
N PRO A 51 -11.60 -19.30 -26.75
CA PRO A 51 -10.68 -20.37 -26.37
C PRO A 51 -11.40 -21.40 -25.51
N CYS A 52 -11.10 -22.69 -25.72
CA CYS A 52 -11.56 -23.73 -24.81
C CYS A 52 -11.04 -23.44 -23.38
N VAL A 53 -11.88 -23.64 -22.36
CA VAL A 53 -11.54 -23.39 -20.94
C VAL A 53 -10.22 -24.06 -20.53
N SER A 54 -9.94 -25.26 -21.06
CA SER A 54 -8.69 -26.00 -20.84
C SER A 54 -7.42 -25.28 -21.32
N ARG A 55 -7.55 -24.24 -22.16
CA ARG A 55 -6.46 -23.46 -22.75
C ARG A 55 -6.29 -22.08 -22.10
N ILE A 56 -7.03 -21.78 -21.04
CA ILE A 56 -6.91 -20.53 -20.28
C ILE A 56 -6.00 -20.79 -19.07
N ARG A 57 -5.10 -19.85 -18.76
CA ARG A 57 -4.28 -19.83 -17.54
C ARG A 57 -4.35 -18.44 -16.92
N ASN A 58 -4.85 -18.33 -15.70
CA ASN A 58 -4.82 -17.07 -14.96
C ASN A 58 -3.69 -17.15 -13.92
N ILE A 59 -2.73 -16.25 -14.03
CA ILE A 59 -1.54 -16.21 -13.18
C ILE A 59 -1.32 -14.83 -12.58
N CYS A 60 -0.74 -14.77 -11.39
CA CYS A 60 -0.19 -13.53 -10.83
C CYS A 60 1.32 -13.62 -10.65
N ILE A 61 2.05 -12.50 -10.70
CA ILE A 61 3.45 -12.45 -10.24
C ILE A 61 3.51 -11.78 -8.87
N ILE A 62 4.17 -12.45 -7.93
CA ILE A 62 4.40 -12.02 -6.55
C ILE A 62 5.91 -11.89 -6.35
N ALA A 63 6.35 -10.73 -5.90
CA ALA A 63 7.76 -10.46 -5.65
C ALA A 63 7.91 -9.41 -4.54
N HIS A 64 9.06 -9.38 -3.87
CA HIS A 64 9.42 -8.21 -3.07
C HIS A 64 9.77 -7.02 -3.99
N ILE A 65 9.83 -5.84 -3.40
CA ILE A 65 10.25 -4.60 -4.05
C ILE A 65 11.61 -4.81 -4.70
N ASP A 66 11.80 -4.25 -5.89
CA ASP A 66 13.01 -4.34 -6.69
C ASP A 66 13.43 -5.75 -7.12
N HIS A 67 12.68 -6.82 -6.84
CA HIS A 67 13.02 -8.18 -7.32
C HIS A 67 12.84 -8.33 -8.85
N GLY A 68 12.45 -7.30 -9.59
CA GLY A 68 12.37 -7.35 -11.06
C GLY A 68 11.06 -7.91 -11.61
N LYS A 69 9.97 -7.78 -10.85
CA LYS A 69 8.60 -8.18 -11.21
C LYS A 69 8.14 -7.53 -12.52
N SER A 70 8.15 -6.20 -12.61
CA SER A 70 7.74 -5.45 -13.81
C SER A 70 8.59 -5.77 -15.04
N SER A 71 9.88 -6.06 -14.82
CA SER A 71 10.78 -6.47 -15.90
C SER A 71 10.42 -7.86 -16.44
N LEU A 72 10.09 -8.81 -15.56
CA LEU A 72 9.67 -10.14 -15.95
C LEU A 72 8.28 -10.13 -16.61
N SER A 73 7.33 -9.38 -16.06
CA SER A 73 5.97 -9.24 -16.61
C SER A 73 6.01 -8.63 -18.02
N SER A 74 6.77 -7.55 -18.21
CA SER A 74 6.98 -6.93 -19.52
C SER A 74 7.63 -7.90 -20.53
N ARG A 75 8.53 -8.76 -20.09
CA ARG A 75 9.18 -9.75 -20.95
C ARG A 75 8.24 -10.91 -21.33
N ILE A 76 7.35 -11.33 -20.44
CA ILE A 76 6.29 -12.31 -20.72
C ILE A 76 5.28 -11.77 -21.73
N LEU A 77 4.92 -10.49 -21.62
CA LEU A 77 3.93 -9.86 -22.49
C LEU A 77 4.44 -9.54 -23.90
N ARG A 78 5.76 -9.48 -24.09
CA ARG A 78 6.35 -9.23 -25.40
C ARG A 78 6.19 -10.48 -26.28
N PRO A 79 5.82 -10.34 -27.57
CA PRO A 79 5.85 -11.47 -28.49
C PRO A 79 7.25 -12.06 -28.51
N LEU A 80 7.37 -13.35 -28.17
CA LEU A 80 8.62 -14.08 -28.36
C LEU A 80 8.98 -14.01 -29.85
N PRO A 81 10.14 -13.43 -30.24
CA PRO A 81 10.55 -13.47 -31.63
C PRO A 81 10.75 -14.95 -32.02
N SER A 82 10.24 -15.30 -33.20
CA SER A 82 10.37 -16.64 -33.79
C SER A 82 11.81 -17.05 -34.11
N ASP A 83 12.77 -16.13 -33.95
CA ASP A 83 14.19 -16.36 -34.11
C ASP A 83 14.93 -15.89 -32.84
N ASN A 84 15.94 -16.67 -32.42
CA ASN A 84 16.89 -16.39 -31.33
C ASN A 84 17.78 -15.13 -31.58
N THR A 85 17.23 -14.06 -32.15
CA THR A 85 17.89 -12.77 -32.27
C THR A 85 17.54 -11.92 -31.06
N SER A 86 18.41 -12.01 -30.07
CA SER A 86 18.52 -11.09 -28.94
C SER A 86 18.49 -9.64 -29.43
N THR A 87 17.34 -8.98 -29.31
CA THR A 87 17.31 -7.54 -29.06
C THR A 87 17.09 -7.38 -27.56
N ALA A 88 18.19 -7.11 -26.86
CA ALA A 88 18.13 -6.67 -25.47
C ALA A 88 17.28 -5.39 -25.39
N PRO A 89 16.46 -5.19 -24.35
CA PRO A 89 15.74 -3.95 -24.15
C PRO A 89 16.77 -2.82 -24.10
N THR A 90 16.72 -1.93 -25.09
CA THR A 90 17.75 -0.89 -25.27
C THR A 90 17.33 0.43 -24.61
N ASP A 91 16.04 0.60 -24.31
CA ASP A 91 15.48 1.83 -23.76
C ASP A 91 14.83 1.63 -22.38
N ARG A 92 14.99 2.63 -21.50
CA ARG A 92 14.30 2.69 -20.21
C ARG A 92 12.78 2.85 -20.36
N GLU A 93 12.32 3.33 -21.52
CA GLU A 93 10.91 3.50 -21.88
C GLU A 93 10.18 2.15 -22.07
N ASP A 94 10.92 1.05 -22.27
CA ASP A 94 10.38 -0.30 -22.58
C ASP A 94 10.03 -1.16 -21.35
N ILE A 95 10.43 -0.76 -20.15
CA ILE A 95 10.37 -1.59 -18.91
C ILE A 95 9.00 -1.45 -18.19
N GLY A 96 8.19 -0.47 -18.58
CA GLY A 96 6.92 -0.10 -17.92
C GLY A 96 5.67 -0.30 -18.77
N LEU A 97 5.53 -1.42 -19.50
CA LEU A 97 4.31 -1.66 -20.30
C LEU A 97 3.05 -1.76 -19.42
N LEU A 98 3.23 -2.13 -18.15
CA LEU A 98 2.17 -2.32 -17.15
C LEU A 98 2.18 -1.25 -16.04
N ASP A 99 3.31 -0.61 -15.79
CA ASP A 99 3.45 0.48 -14.82
C ASP A 99 3.01 1.78 -15.50
N THR A 100 1.77 2.19 -15.27
CA THR A 100 1.15 3.32 -15.98
C THR A 100 1.20 4.63 -15.20
N LEU A 101 1.40 4.57 -13.89
CA LEU A 101 1.47 5.75 -13.03
C LEU A 101 2.90 6.32 -12.99
N SER A 102 3.03 7.65 -12.91
CA SER A 102 4.34 8.33 -12.76
C SER A 102 5.12 7.80 -11.56
N VAL A 103 4.43 7.62 -10.44
CA VAL A 103 5.00 7.13 -9.18
C VAL A 103 5.52 5.71 -9.29
N GLU A 104 4.87 4.85 -10.09
CA GLU A 104 5.31 3.47 -10.32
C GLU A 104 6.63 3.46 -11.09
N MET A 105 6.73 4.28 -12.15
CA MET A 105 7.94 4.40 -12.96
C MET A 105 9.12 5.03 -12.20
N GLU A 106 8.87 6.05 -11.37
CA GLU A 106 9.92 6.73 -10.61
C GLU A 106 10.48 5.87 -9.47
N ARG A 107 9.62 5.14 -8.77
CA ARG A 107 9.99 4.32 -7.61
C ARG A 107 10.28 2.85 -7.96
N GLY A 108 9.98 2.41 -9.18
CA GLY A 108 10.17 1.01 -9.60
C GLY A 108 9.25 0.02 -8.87
N ILE A 109 8.10 0.49 -8.40
CA ILE A 109 7.10 -0.31 -7.66
C ILE A 109 5.82 -0.40 -8.47
N THR A 110 5.07 -1.49 -8.30
CA THR A 110 3.69 -1.57 -8.78
C THR A 110 2.77 -1.26 -7.63
N VAL A 111 1.97 -0.21 -7.80
CA VAL A 111 1.01 0.28 -6.80
C VAL A 111 -0.35 -0.32 -7.08
N LYS A 112 -0.73 -0.41 -8.37
CA LYS A 112 -2.01 -0.93 -8.79
C LYS A 112 -1.86 -2.21 -9.59
N ALA A 113 -2.61 -3.24 -9.21
CA ALA A 113 -2.67 -4.47 -9.99
C ALA A 113 -3.19 -4.21 -11.40
N THR A 114 -2.36 -4.48 -12.41
CA THR A 114 -2.73 -4.41 -13.82
C THR A 114 -2.84 -5.80 -14.42
N THR A 115 -3.76 -5.96 -15.36
CA THR A 115 -4.01 -7.23 -16.05
C THR A 115 -3.69 -7.11 -17.52
N ALA A 116 -2.94 -8.06 -18.03
CA ALA A 116 -2.70 -8.20 -19.46
C ALA A 116 -2.79 -9.67 -19.89
N SER A 117 -3.34 -9.87 -21.07
CA SER A 117 -3.57 -11.16 -21.68
C SER A 117 -2.62 -11.34 -22.86
N VAL A 118 -1.98 -12.50 -22.93
CA VAL A 118 -1.10 -12.89 -24.02
C VAL A 118 -1.53 -14.24 -24.59
N LEU A 119 -1.43 -14.37 -25.91
CA LEU A 119 -1.61 -15.65 -26.60
C LEU A 119 -0.26 -16.32 -26.76
N TYR A 120 -0.10 -17.49 -26.14
CA TYR A 120 1.12 -18.26 -26.16
C TYR A 120 0.92 -19.56 -26.93
N THR A 121 1.75 -19.83 -27.93
CA THR A 121 1.71 -21.11 -28.65
C THR A 121 2.85 -21.99 -28.15
N SER A 122 2.51 -23.07 -27.45
CA SER A 122 3.51 -23.98 -26.89
C SER A 122 4.23 -24.75 -28.00
N PRO A 123 5.58 -24.70 -28.07
CA PRO A 123 6.33 -25.51 -29.03
C PRO A 123 6.17 -27.01 -28.82
N LYS A 124 5.90 -27.46 -27.59
CA LYS A 124 5.74 -28.89 -27.26
C LYS A 124 4.41 -29.46 -27.73
N THR A 125 3.32 -28.71 -27.54
CA THR A 125 1.96 -29.18 -27.83
C THR A 125 1.38 -28.64 -29.13
N SER A 126 2.00 -27.60 -29.71
CA SER A 126 1.48 -26.83 -30.86
C SER A 126 0.08 -26.23 -30.63
N LEU A 127 -0.35 -26.12 -29.38
CA LEU A 127 -1.61 -25.50 -28.98
C LEU A 127 -1.39 -24.05 -28.54
N THR A 128 -2.36 -23.19 -28.86
CA THR A 128 -2.39 -21.80 -28.39
C THR A 128 -3.19 -21.70 -27.10
N TYR A 129 -2.58 -21.10 -26.08
CA TYR A 129 -3.10 -20.84 -24.76
C TYR A 129 -3.32 -19.34 -24.56
N LEU A 130 -4.38 -18.98 -23.84
CA LEU A 130 -4.64 -17.63 -23.37
C LEU A 130 -4.11 -17.52 -21.94
N ILE A 131 -3.02 -16.78 -21.75
CA ILE A 131 -2.43 -16.53 -20.44
C ILE A 131 -2.87 -15.13 -20.01
N ASN A 132 -3.62 -15.04 -18.93
CA ASN A 132 -3.96 -13.80 -18.27
C ASN A 132 -2.99 -13.58 -17.11
N LEU A 133 -2.22 -12.50 -17.18
CA LEU A 133 -1.22 -12.12 -16.21
C LEU A 133 -1.72 -10.96 -15.36
N PHE A 134 -1.68 -11.13 -14.04
CA PHE A 134 -1.86 -10.09 -13.05
C PHE A 134 -0.53 -9.68 -12.47
N ASP A 135 -0.24 -8.39 -12.55
CA ASP A 135 0.96 -7.84 -11.94
C ASP A 135 0.63 -7.32 -10.54
N SER A 136 0.85 -8.14 -9.49
CA SER A 136 0.42 -7.79 -8.13
C SER A 136 1.42 -6.87 -7.42
N PRO A 137 1.00 -5.94 -6.54
CA PRO A 137 1.93 -5.12 -5.76
C PRO A 137 2.87 -5.96 -4.90
N GLY A 138 4.12 -5.51 -4.75
CA GLY A 138 5.16 -6.22 -3.96
C GLY A 138 5.32 -5.72 -2.52
N HIS A 139 4.47 -4.80 -2.06
CA HIS A 139 4.58 -4.14 -0.76
C HIS A 139 3.41 -4.50 0.18
N VAL A 140 3.70 -4.62 1.47
CA VAL A 140 2.75 -5.02 2.54
C VAL A 140 1.52 -4.12 2.60
N ASP A 141 1.70 -2.81 2.49
CA ASP A 141 0.64 -1.80 2.46
C ASP A 141 -0.44 -2.03 1.38
N PHE A 142 -0.12 -2.78 0.32
CA PHE A 142 -1.06 -3.15 -0.76
C PHE A 142 -1.54 -4.60 -0.65
N SER A 143 -1.49 -5.17 0.56
CA SER A 143 -1.95 -6.53 0.86
C SER A 143 -3.33 -6.84 0.31
N HIS A 144 -4.26 -5.87 0.36
CA HIS A 144 -5.61 -6.06 -0.16
C HIS A 144 -5.65 -6.22 -1.68
N GLU A 145 -4.76 -5.56 -2.42
CA GLU A 145 -4.64 -5.79 -3.86
C GLU A 145 -4.11 -7.19 -4.17
N VAL A 146 -3.13 -7.63 -3.38
CA VAL A 146 -2.59 -8.98 -3.49
C VAL A 146 -3.67 -10.03 -3.19
N ASP A 147 -4.47 -9.83 -2.15
CA ASP A 147 -5.60 -10.70 -1.80
C ASP A 147 -6.64 -10.75 -2.94
N ARG A 148 -7.01 -9.61 -3.52
CA ARG A 148 -7.91 -9.54 -4.69
C ARG A 148 -7.36 -10.30 -5.90
N CYS A 149 -6.06 -10.18 -6.19
CA CYS A 149 -5.43 -10.93 -7.27
C CYS A 149 -5.47 -12.44 -7.02
N LEU A 150 -5.14 -12.86 -5.79
CA LEU A 150 -5.09 -14.28 -5.41
C LEU A 150 -6.46 -14.97 -5.48
N ASP A 151 -7.57 -14.23 -5.27
CA ASP A 151 -8.92 -14.78 -5.38
C ASP A 151 -9.36 -15.08 -6.82
N VAL A 152 -8.62 -14.56 -7.80
CA VAL A 152 -9.00 -14.56 -9.23
C VAL A 152 -8.10 -15.46 -10.06
N VAL A 153 -6.93 -15.85 -9.55
CA VAL A 153 -5.94 -16.67 -10.28
C VAL A 153 -5.93 -18.13 -9.82
N GLU A 154 -5.53 -19.03 -10.71
CA GLU A 154 -5.32 -20.44 -10.39
C GLU A 154 -3.83 -20.77 -10.16
N GLY A 155 -2.92 -19.90 -10.59
CA GLY A 155 -1.48 -20.02 -10.36
C GLY A 155 -0.81 -18.72 -9.99
N GLY A 156 0.36 -18.80 -9.36
CA GLY A 156 1.17 -17.65 -8.97
C GLY A 156 2.64 -17.90 -9.19
N ILE A 157 3.36 -16.93 -9.76
CA ILE A 157 4.81 -16.93 -9.87
C ILE A 157 5.36 -16.24 -8.62
N ILE A 158 6.17 -16.93 -7.84
CA ILE A 158 6.87 -16.35 -6.69
C ILE A 158 8.32 -16.08 -7.07
N LEU A 159 8.68 -14.80 -7.06
CA LEU A 159 9.92 -14.30 -7.62
C LEU A 159 10.94 -14.00 -6.52
N PHE A 160 12.07 -14.69 -6.58
CA PHE A 160 13.21 -14.53 -5.68
C PHE A 160 14.40 -13.90 -6.41
N ASP A 161 15.04 -12.92 -5.79
CA ASP A 161 16.23 -12.29 -6.36
C ASP A 161 17.46 -13.17 -6.07
N SER A 162 18.22 -13.54 -7.10
CA SER A 162 19.43 -14.36 -6.95
C SER A 162 20.56 -13.68 -6.16
N SER A 163 20.51 -12.36 -5.97
CA SER A 163 21.49 -11.59 -5.22
C SER A 163 21.04 -11.27 -3.79
N GLN A 164 19.76 -10.97 -3.59
CA GLN A 164 19.20 -10.57 -2.28
C GLN A 164 18.60 -11.72 -1.49
N GLY A 165 18.25 -12.84 -2.14
CA GLY A 165 17.66 -14.00 -1.50
C GLY A 165 16.18 -13.82 -1.14
N VAL A 166 15.74 -14.57 -0.12
CA VAL A 166 14.34 -14.55 0.35
C VAL A 166 14.13 -13.42 1.35
N GLN A 167 13.04 -12.67 1.18
CA GLN A 167 12.68 -11.51 1.99
C GLN A 167 11.44 -11.80 2.83
N ALA A 168 11.28 -11.12 3.97
CA ALA A 168 10.18 -11.37 4.92
C ALA A 168 8.79 -11.22 4.27
N GLN A 169 8.62 -10.23 3.40
CA GLN A 169 7.35 -9.91 2.74
C GLN A 169 6.88 -11.03 1.80
N THR A 170 7.81 -11.72 1.13
CA THR A 170 7.49 -12.81 0.20
C THR A 170 6.85 -14.00 0.92
N MET A 171 7.21 -14.25 2.18
CA MET A 171 6.65 -15.33 3.01
C MET A 171 5.15 -15.14 3.25
N SER A 172 4.78 -13.92 3.58
CA SER A 172 3.42 -13.54 3.94
C SER A 172 2.44 -13.68 2.80
N VAL A 173 2.86 -13.26 1.61
CA VAL A 173 2.06 -13.46 0.40
C VAL A 173 2.00 -14.95 0.02
N TYR A 174 3.09 -15.69 0.18
CA TYR A 174 3.09 -17.14 -0.05
C TYR A 174 2.09 -17.86 0.87
N GLU A 175 2.06 -17.56 2.16
CA GLU A 175 1.10 -18.12 3.12
C GLU A 175 -0.36 -17.82 2.73
N LYS A 176 -0.62 -16.60 2.22
CA LYS A 176 -1.93 -16.21 1.69
C LYS A 176 -2.32 -17.00 0.44
N ALA A 177 -1.39 -17.18 -0.49
CA ALA A 177 -1.62 -17.93 -1.73
C ALA A 177 -1.87 -19.41 -1.44
N ARG A 178 -1.09 -19.99 -0.53
CA ARG A 178 -1.21 -21.39 -0.10
C ARG A 178 -2.56 -21.68 0.55
N ARG A 179 -3.04 -20.79 1.43
CA ARG A 179 -4.38 -20.90 2.05
C ARG A 179 -5.52 -20.94 1.02
N ARG A 180 -5.35 -20.27 -0.11
CA ARG A 180 -6.30 -20.21 -1.23
C ARG A 180 -6.15 -21.35 -2.24
N GLY A 181 -5.16 -22.23 -2.06
CA GLY A 181 -4.90 -23.33 -2.99
C GLY A 181 -4.34 -22.88 -4.34
N VAL A 182 -3.79 -21.66 -4.43
CA VAL A 182 -3.14 -21.17 -5.65
C VAL A 182 -1.85 -21.94 -5.90
N LYS A 183 -1.66 -22.47 -7.11
CA LYS A 183 -0.45 -23.22 -7.46
C LYS A 183 0.74 -22.27 -7.63
N MET A 184 1.69 -22.34 -6.71
CA MET A 184 2.88 -21.47 -6.73
C MET A 184 4.02 -22.08 -7.55
N LEU A 185 4.62 -21.26 -8.42
CA LEU A 185 5.78 -21.57 -9.26
C LEU A 185 6.99 -20.76 -8.78
N PRO A 186 8.03 -21.39 -8.22
CA PRO A 186 9.22 -20.67 -7.77
C PRO A 186 10.10 -20.28 -8.94
N VAL A 187 10.42 -18.99 -9.01
CA VAL A 187 11.29 -18.41 -10.05
C VAL A 187 12.39 -17.61 -9.41
N LEU A 188 13.62 -17.89 -9.81
CA LEU A 188 14.78 -17.09 -9.45
C LEU A 188 15.10 -16.12 -10.59
N THR A 189 15.34 -14.85 -10.27
CA THR A 189 15.62 -13.81 -11.26
C THR A 189 16.94 -13.10 -11.03
N LYS A 190 17.33 -12.25 -11.99
CA LYS A 190 18.58 -11.50 -12.03
C LYS A 190 19.84 -12.37 -11.97
N ILE A 191 19.77 -13.58 -12.53
CA ILE A 191 20.93 -14.50 -12.58
C ILE A 191 22.12 -13.94 -13.37
N ASP A 192 21.92 -12.84 -14.10
CA ASP A 192 22.94 -12.10 -14.83
C ASP A 192 23.78 -11.15 -13.97
N MET A 193 23.42 -10.90 -12.71
CA MET A 193 24.17 -10.02 -11.83
C MET A 193 25.50 -10.65 -11.37
N GLU A 194 26.54 -9.85 -11.23
CA GLU A 194 27.87 -10.31 -10.80
C GLU A 194 27.87 -10.90 -9.38
N ASN A 195 27.00 -10.39 -8.51
CA ASN A 195 26.81 -10.88 -7.14
C ASN A 195 25.68 -11.91 -7.02
N ALA A 196 25.15 -12.44 -8.13
CA ALA A 196 24.12 -13.47 -8.11
C ALA A 196 24.66 -14.77 -7.53
N LYS A 197 23.91 -15.37 -6.61
CA LYS A 197 24.23 -16.64 -5.93
C LYS A 197 23.10 -17.66 -6.11
N PRO A 198 22.86 -18.12 -7.35
CA PRO A 198 21.65 -18.87 -7.66
C PRO A 198 21.52 -20.19 -6.88
N LEU A 199 22.63 -20.90 -6.68
CA LEU A 199 22.62 -22.16 -5.95
C LEU A 199 22.31 -21.98 -4.46
N GLU A 200 22.95 -21.01 -3.81
CA GLU A 200 22.72 -20.72 -2.39
C GLU A 200 21.25 -20.32 -2.17
N VAL A 201 20.72 -19.41 -2.99
CA VAL A 201 19.34 -18.94 -2.85
C VAL A 201 18.33 -20.06 -3.12
N CYS A 202 18.55 -20.94 -4.09
CA CYS A 202 17.65 -22.09 -4.32
C CYS A 202 17.58 -23.02 -3.09
N LEU A 203 18.70 -23.23 -2.40
CA LEU A 203 18.72 -24.02 -1.16
C LEU A 203 17.95 -23.31 -0.05
N THR A 204 18.22 -22.03 0.20
CA THR A 204 17.49 -21.22 1.19
C THR A 204 15.98 -21.21 0.89
N VAL A 205 15.58 -21.07 -0.37
CA VAL A 205 14.16 -21.14 -0.79
C VAL A 205 13.54 -22.49 -0.40
N SER A 206 14.25 -23.60 -0.61
CA SER A 206 13.73 -24.94 -0.32
C SER A 206 13.69 -25.25 1.18
N GLU A 207 14.59 -24.66 1.97
CA GLU A 207 14.57 -24.74 3.44
C GLU A 207 13.39 -23.96 4.04
N ILE A 208 13.09 -22.79 3.48
CA ILE A 208 11.97 -21.96 3.90
C ILE A 208 10.64 -22.52 3.42
N PHE A 209 10.60 -22.99 2.17
CA PHE A 209 9.42 -23.46 1.47
C PHE A 209 9.63 -24.93 1.05
N PRO A 210 9.36 -25.91 1.95
CA PRO A 210 9.63 -27.32 1.69
C PRO A 210 8.88 -27.93 0.49
N GLU A 211 7.88 -27.22 -0.05
CA GLU A 211 7.12 -27.62 -1.23
C GLU A 211 7.87 -27.35 -2.54
N PHE A 212 8.91 -26.52 -2.50
CA PHE A 212 9.74 -26.19 -3.64
C PHE A 212 10.98 -27.08 -3.63
N ASP A 213 11.08 -27.94 -4.63
CA ASP A 213 12.28 -28.72 -4.89
C ASP A 213 13.33 -27.82 -5.56
N PRO A 214 14.62 -27.80 -5.14
CA PRO A 214 15.64 -26.94 -5.73
C PRO A 214 15.74 -27.07 -7.26
N ASP A 215 15.51 -28.27 -7.80
CA ASP A 215 15.59 -28.56 -9.23
C ASP A 215 14.35 -28.08 -10.01
N SER A 216 13.25 -27.78 -9.32
CA SER A 216 12.02 -27.22 -9.90
C SER A 216 12.04 -25.69 -10.02
N ILE A 217 13.02 -25.02 -9.40
CA ILE A 217 13.13 -23.56 -9.42
C ILE A 217 13.66 -23.10 -10.77
N ILE A 218 12.88 -22.28 -11.47
CA ILE A 218 13.24 -21.79 -12.81
C ILE A 218 14.20 -20.60 -12.68
N LEU A 219 15.34 -20.70 -13.33
CA LEU A 219 16.36 -19.63 -13.36
C LEU A 219 16.08 -18.69 -14.53
N THR A 220 15.90 -17.40 -14.24
CA THR A 220 15.51 -16.40 -15.24
C THR A 220 16.39 -15.16 -15.21
N SER A 221 16.54 -14.53 -16.38
CA SER A 221 17.02 -13.15 -16.52
C SER A 221 16.10 -12.42 -17.49
N ALA A 222 15.27 -11.52 -16.97
CA ALA A 222 14.38 -10.69 -17.79
C ALA A 222 15.19 -9.84 -18.79
N ARG A 223 16.34 -9.31 -18.35
CA ARG A 223 17.25 -8.50 -19.17
C ARG A 223 17.78 -9.29 -20.36
N ASN A 224 18.33 -10.48 -20.13
CA ASN A 224 18.97 -11.29 -21.17
C ASN A 224 18.02 -12.30 -21.86
N ASN A 225 16.73 -12.29 -21.52
CA ASN A 225 15.73 -13.24 -22.01
C ASN A 225 16.05 -14.72 -21.70
N ILE A 226 16.70 -14.99 -20.57
CA ILE A 226 17.08 -16.35 -20.19
C ILE A 226 15.96 -16.94 -19.34
N GLY A 227 15.56 -18.19 -19.61
CA GLY A 227 14.57 -18.94 -18.81
C GLY A 227 13.10 -18.55 -19.00
N VAL A 228 12.79 -17.49 -19.75
CA VAL A 228 11.40 -17.01 -19.93
C VAL A 228 10.55 -17.99 -20.74
N GLY A 229 11.11 -18.60 -21.79
CA GLY A 229 10.41 -19.64 -22.55
C GLY A 229 10.13 -20.89 -21.72
N GLU A 230 11.08 -21.29 -20.87
CA GLU A 230 10.92 -22.41 -19.94
C GLU A 230 9.82 -22.11 -18.90
N LEU A 231 9.78 -20.87 -18.38
CA LEU A 231 8.72 -20.40 -17.50
C LEU A 231 7.34 -20.45 -18.17
N LEU A 232 7.21 -20.05 -19.43
CA LEU A 232 5.93 -20.10 -20.15
C LEU A 232 5.45 -21.54 -20.38
N GLU A 233 6.36 -22.47 -20.68
CA GLU A 233 6.02 -23.89 -20.76
C GLU A 233 5.58 -24.44 -19.40
N GLU A 234 6.29 -24.10 -18.32
CA GLU A 234 5.92 -24.53 -16.97
C GLU A 234 4.55 -23.99 -16.56
N ILE A 235 4.23 -22.73 -16.89
CA ILE A 235 2.90 -22.16 -16.63
C ILE A 235 1.80 -22.99 -17.31
N VAL A 236 2.01 -23.39 -18.56
CA VAL A 236 1.01 -24.17 -19.31
C VAL A 236 0.86 -25.58 -18.74
N GLU A 237 1.96 -26.22 -18.34
CA GLU A 237 2.01 -27.59 -17.82
C GLU A 237 1.51 -27.71 -16.37
N SER A 238 1.95 -26.82 -15.49
CA SER A 238 1.75 -26.95 -14.04
C SER A 238 0.59 -26.14 -13.47
N VAL A 239 0.21 -25.01 -14.09
CA VAL A 239 -0.95 -24.22 -13.62
C VAL A 239 -2.24 -24.87 -14.13
N PRO A 240 -3.23 -25.13 -13.25
CA PRO A 240 -4.50 -25.70 -13.69
C PRO A 240 -5.32 -24.68 -14.50
N PRO A 241 -6.18 -25.14 -15.43
CA PRO A 241 -7.17 -24.28 -16.07
C PRO A 241 -8.21 -23.78 -15.04
N PRO A 242 -8.90 -22.65 -15.31
CA PRO A 242 -9.97 -22.17 -14.46
C PRO A 242 -11.07 -23.22 -14.31
N VAL A 243 -11.56 -23.40 -13.09
CA VAL A 243 -12.61 -24.37 -12.78
C VAL A 243 -13.95 -23.83 -13.23
N GLN A 244 -14.61 -24.54 -14.14
CA GLN A 244 -15.98 -24.24 -14.53
C GLN A 244 -16.89 -24.57 -13.34
N LYS A 245 -17.45 -23.54 -12.71
CA LYS A 245 -18.25 -23.72 -11.49
C LYS A 245 -19.65 -24.27 -11.79
N ARG A 246 -20.28 -23.84 -12.90
CA ARG A 246 -21.67 -24.21 -13.26
C ARG A 246 -21.89 -24.15 -14.78
N GLU A 247 -22.72 -25.06 -15.29
CA GLU A 247 -23.15 -25.16 -16.70
C GLU A 247 -24.66 -24.85 -16.86
N ASP A 248 -25.12 -23.71 -16.35
CA ASP A 248 -26.52 -23.29 -16.48
C ASP A 248 -26.75 -22.18 -17.51
N GLY A 249 -25.67 -21.69 -18.14
CA GLY A 249 -25.69 -20.63 -19.15
C GLY A 249 -26.07 -19.25 -18.61
N LYS A 250 -26.15 -19.09 -17.28
CA LYS A 250 -26.49 -17.81 -16.63
C LYS A 250 -25.24 -17.00 -16.39
N LEU A 251 -25.33 -15.69 -16.66
CA LEU A 251 -24.21 -14.78 -16.46
C LEU A 251 -23.93 -14.62 -14.95
N ARG A 252 -22.73 -14.99 -14.53
CA ARG A 252 -22.14 -14.61 -13.25
C ARG A 252 -20.75 -14.08 -13.53
N CYS A 253 -20.57 -12.80 -13.31
CA CYS A 253 -19.35 -12.11 -13.68
C CYS A 253 -18.81 -11.31 -12.50
N ARG A 254 -17.68 -11.72 -11.95
CA ARG A 254 -17.11 -11.10 -10.76
C ARG A 254 -16.32 -9.86 -11.13
N VAL A 255 -16.56 -8.77 -10.41
CA VAL A 255 -15.74 -7.55 -10.47
C VAL A 255 -14.44 -7.82 -9.74
N VAL A 256 -13.34 -7.77 -10.48
CA VAL A 256 -11.98 -7.95 -9.96
C VAL A 256 -11.42 -6.59 -9.51
N ASP A 257 -11.57 -5.59 -10.36
CA ASP A 257 -11.17 -4.21 -10.09
C ASP A 257 -12.05 -3.23 -10.86
N SER A 258 -12.04 -1.96 -10.45
CA SER A 258 -12.70 -0.88 -11.18
C SER A 258 -11.89 0.41 -11.11
N TRP A 259 -11.97 1.24 -12.15
CA TRP A 259 -11.37 2.56 -12.17
C TRP A 259 -12.19 3.54 -12.99
N TYR A 260 -12.03 4.83 -12.71
CA TYR A 260 -12.71 5.91 -13.41
C TYR A 260 -11.85 6.48 -14.53
N GLU A 261 -12.44 6.66 -15.71
CA GLU A 261 -11.85 7.35 -16.84
C GLU A 261 -12.73 8.53 -17.27
N VAL A 262 -12.13 9.71 -17.45
CA VAL A 262 -12.84 10.99 -17.68
C VAL A 262 -13.80 10.93 -18.88
N GLN A 263 -13.41 10.26 -19.96
CA GLN A 263 -14.20 10.24 -21.21
C GLN A 263 -15.25 9.13 -21.25
N ARG A 264 -15.03 8.03 -20.52
CA ARG A 264 -15.77 6.77 -20.69
C ARG A 264 -16.52 6.33 -19.43
N GLY A 265 -16.28 6.97 -18.29
CA GLY A 265 -16.86 6.61 -17.01
C GLY A 265 -16.11 5.47 -16.34
N VAL A 266 -16.82 4.64 -15.58
CA VAL A 266 -16.23 3.52 -14.85
C VAL A 266 -15.92 2.37 -15.79
N VAL A 267 -14.67 1.90 -15.75
CA VAL A 267 -14.23 0.68 -16.42
C VAL A 267 -14.06 -0.39 -15.36
N CYS A 268 -14.72 -1.54 -15.56
CA CYS A 268 -14.63 -2.67 -14.65
C CYS A 268 -13.76 -3.76 -15.29
N LEU A 269 -12.79 -4.26 -14.54
CA LEU A 269 -12.11 -5.51 -14.86
C LEU A 269 -12.92 -6.68 -14.28
N LEU A 270 -13.17 -7.67 -15.10
CA LEU A 270 -14.16 -8.71 -14.86
C LEU A 270 -13.59 -10.11 -15.10
N LYS A 271 -13.98 -11.06 -14.24
CA LYS A 271 -13.81 -12.51 -14.46
C LYS A 271 -15.18 -13.16 -14.64
N LEU A 272 -15.43 -13.76 -15.80
CA LEU A 272 -16.68 -14.48 -16.06
C LEU A 272 -16.58 -15.88 -15.46
N GLU A 273 -17.41 -16.20 -14.46
CA GLU A 273 -17.47 -17.53 -13.85
C GLU A 273 -18.41 -18.47 -14.61
N SER A 274 -19.48 -17.92 -15.21
CA SER A 274 -20.46 -18.65 -16.02
C SER A 274 -21.20 -17.70 -16.96
N GLY A 275 -21.75 -18.24 -18.07
CA GLY A 275 -22.51 -17.48 -19.06
C GLY A 275 -21.66 -16.57 -19.97
N GLN A 276 -22.34 -15.70 -20.70
CA GLN A 276 -21.72 -14.78 -21.66
C GLN A 276 -22.15 -13.34 -21.39
N LEU A 277 -21.24 -12.39 -21.57
CA LEU A 277 -21.51 -10.95 -21.49
C LEU A 277 -21.34 -10.30 -22.86
N LYS A 278 -22.36 -9.60 -23.34
CA LYS A 278 -22.38 -8.97 -24.67
C LYS A 278 -22.62 -7.47 -24.58
N GLU A 279 -22.13 -6.74 -25.58
CA GLU A 279 -22.45 -5.32 -25.72
C GLU A 279 -23.95 -5.12 -25.92
N GLY A 280 -24.52 -4.15 -25.22
CA GLY A 280 -25.95 -3.87 -25.20
C GLY A 280 -26.73 -4.63 -24.13
N ASP A 281 -26.12 -5.61 -23.44
CA ASP A 281 -26.79 -6.32 -22.34
C ASP A 281 -27.17 -5.36 -21.20
N ARG A 282 -28.29 -5.66 -20.54
CA ARG A 282 -28.71 -4.98 -19.32
C ARG A 282 -28.31 -5.80 -18.11
N VAL A 283 -27.51 -5.18 -17.25
CA VAL A 283 -26.87 -5.83 -16.12
C VAL A 283 -27.18 -5.12 -14.81
N VAL A 284 -27.15 -5.90 -13.74
CA VAL A 284 -27.27 -5.45 -12.34
C VAL A 284 -26.06 -5.95 -11.59
N VAL A 285 -25.53 -5.14 -10.66
CA VAL A 285 -24.45 -5.54 -9.76
C VAL A 285 -25.06 -6.00 -8.45
N LEU A 286 -24.79 -7.24 -8.06
CA LEU A 286 -25.10 -7.80 -6.76
C LEU A 286 -23.89 -7.61 -5.84
N LYS A 287 -24.15 -7.13 -4.62
CA LYS A 287 -23.14 -6.89 -3.57
C LYS A 287 -23.56 -7.57 -2.27
N GLY A 288 -22.60 -7.82 -1.38
CA GLY A 288 -22.84 -8.40 -0.05
C GLY A 288 -23.80 -7.59 0.83
N GLU A 289 -24.36 -8.25 1.84
CA GLU A 289 -25.52 -7.81 2.64
C GLU A 289 -25.40 -6.44 3.34
N ASN A 290 -24.19 -5.86 3.48
CA ASN A 290 -23.97 -4.60 4.19
C ASN A 290 -24.26 -3.33 3.36
N GLU A 291 -24.48 -3.45 2.05
CA GLU A 291 -24.77 -2.30 1.17
C GLU A 291 -26.10 -2.42 0.41
N THR A 292 -26.99 -3.32 0.82
CA THR A 292 -28.36 -3.28 0.32
C THR A 292 -29.09 -2.14 1.01
N ASN A 293 -29.26 -1.02 0.31
CA ASN A 293 -30.28 -0.04 0.64
C ASN A 293 -31.59 -0.79 0.93
N GLU A 294 -32.01 -0.78 2.19
CA GLU A 294 -33.31 -1.26 2.62
C GLU A 294 -34.39 -0.58 1.75
N GLY A 295 -34.90 -1.31 0.75
CA GLY A 295 -36.00 -0.86 -0.11
C GLY A 295 -35.66 -0.06 -1.39
N GLY A 296 -34.40 0.01 -1.83
CA GLY A 296 -34.02 0.75 -3.03
C GLY A 296 -34.06 -0.07 -4.34
N GLN A 297 -34.75 0.44 -5.36
CA GLN A 297 -34.67 -0.07 -6.75
C GLN A 297 -33.19 -0.09 -7.19
N ARG A 298 -32.63 -1.27 -7.51
CA ARG A 298 -31.24 -1.39 -7.93
C ARG A 298 -31.02 -0.72 -9.29
N ASP A 299 -29.89 -0.03 -9.42
CA ASP A 299 -29.53 0.65 -10.65
C ASP A 299 -29.30 -0.37 -11.76
N ASN A 300 -30.03 -0.21 -12.86
CA ASN A 300 -29.84 -1.01 -14.06
C ASN A 300 -28.85 -0.30 -14.97
N PHE A 301 -27.85 -1.03 -15.44
CA PHE A 301 -26.85 -0.48 -16.34
C PHE A 301 -26.88 -1.18 -17.69
N SER A 302 -26.51 -0.45 -18.74
CA SER A 302 -26.31 -1.00 -20.08
C SER A 302 -24.81 -1.11 -20.35
N VAL A 303 -24.41 -2.28 -20.85
CA VAL A 303 -23.03 -2.55 -21.26
C VAL A 303 -22.74 -1.83 -22.57
N GLN A 304 -21.81 -0.87 -22.54
CA GLN A 304 -21.45 -0.06 -23.72
C GLN A 304 -20.39 -0.75 -24.57
N GLU A 305 -19.42 -1.37 -23.93
CA GLU A 305 -18.25 -1.97 -24.57
C GLU A 305 -17.73 -3.14 -23.71
N VAL A 306 -17.33 -4.24 -24.37
CA VAL A 306 -16.59 -5.33 -23.71
C VAL A 306 -15.40 -5.76 -24.54
N GLY A 307 -14.34 -6.19 -23.84
CA GLY A 307 -13.12 -6.62 -24.50
C GLY A 307 -12.13 -7.29 -23.57
N VAL A 308 -10.99 -7.70 -24.12
CA VAL A 308 -9.87 -8.29 -23.38
C VAL A 308 -8.78 -7.23 -23.23
N MET A 309 -8.05 -7.26 -22.11
CA MET A 309 -6.87 -6.43 -21.89
C MET A 309 -5.65 -7.10 -22.55
N ALA A 310 -5.26 -6.71 -23.75
CA ALA A 310 -4.11 -7.29 -24.46
C ALA A 310 -3.04 -6.22 -24.72
N PRO A 311 -2.06 -6.12 -23.82
CA PRO A 311 -1.63 -4.89 -23.10
C PRO A 311 -2.53 -3.64 -23.17
N ASN A 312 -3.01 -3.29 -24.36
CA ASN A 312 -4.06 -2.30 -24.58
C ASN A 312 -5.45 -2.95 -24.68
N ARG A 313 -6.49 -2.15 -24.49
CA ARG A 313 -7.88 -2.62 -24.60
C ARG A 313 -8.19 -3.10 -26.02
N PHE A 314 -8.58 -4.37 -26.15
CA PHE A 314 -9.02 -4.96 -27.40
C PHE A 314 -10.50 -5.32 -27.32
N ARG A 315 -11.34 -4.61 -28.07
CA ARG A 315 -12.80 -4.81 -28.09
C ARG A 315 -13.17 -6.12 -28.80
N THR A 316 -13.77 -7.07 -28.08
CA THR A 316 -14.17 -8.39 -28.61
C THR A 316 -15.68 -8.52 -28.84
N LYS A 317 -16.48 -7.55 -28.37
CA LYS A 317 -17.96 -7.52 -28.39
C LYS A 317 -18.68 -8.57 -27.54
N VAL A 318 -18.01 -9.68 -27.25
CA VAL A 318 -18.50 -10.76 -26.38
C VAL A 318 -17.34 -11.20 -25.48
N LEU A 319 -17.66 -11.46 -24.22
CA LEU A 319 -16.81 -12.21 -23.30
C LEU A 319 -17.51 -13.54 -22.99
N ASP A 320 -16.77 -14.64 -23.17
CA ASP A 320 -17.25 -16.00 -22.92
C ASP A 320 -16.85 -16.52 -21.53
N GLU A 321 -17.39 -17.68 -21.17
CA GLU A 321 -17.15 -18.34 -19.89
C GLU A 321 -15.66 -18.50 -19.57
N ASN A 322 -15.29 -18.21 -18.32
CA ASN A 322 -13.93 -18.26 -17.80
C ASN A 322 -12.92 -17.33 -18.48
N MET A 323 -13.38 -16.45 -19.39
CA MET A 323 -12.56 -15.36 -19.88
C MET A 323 -12.49 -14.22 -18.86
N MET A 324 -11.40 -13.48 -18.93
CA MET A 324 -11.26 -12.20 -18.24
C MET A 324 -11.14 -11.08 -19.25
N GLY A 325 -11.64 -9.92 -18.86
CA GLY A 325 -11.70 -8.77 -19.73
C GLY A 325 -12.18 -7.54 -19.00
N TYR A 326 -12.34 -6.46 -19.75
CA TYR A 326 -12.93 -5.23 -19.24
C TYR A 326 -14.35 -5.08 -19.78
N ALA A 327 -15.19 -4.39 -19.02
CA ALA A 327 -16.46 -3.86 -19.49
C ALA A 327 -16.61 -2.39 -19.10
N ILE A 328 -17.14 -1.61 -20.03
CA ILE A 328 -17.59 -0.25 -19.76
C ILE A 328 -19.09 -0.31 -19.56
N ILE A 329 -19.47 -0.17 -18.29
CA ILE A 329 -20.85 -0.22 -17.84
C ILE A 329 -21.11 1.23 -17.42
N GLY A 330 -22.18 1.86 -17.94
CA GLY A 330 -22.43 3.31 -17.85
C GLY A 330 -22.62 3.92 -16.44
N MET A 331 -21.97 3.36 -15.43
CA MET A 331 -21.83 3.82 -14.06
C MET A 331 -21.04 5.12 -14.01
N ARG A 332 -21.40 5.96 -13.03
CA ARG A 332 -20.72 7.24 -12.79
C ARG A 332 -19.75 7.17 -11.61
N ASN A 333 -19.97 6.24 -10.68
CA ASN A 333 -19.16 6.10 -9.47
C ASN A 333 -18.55 4.69 -9.41
N PRO A 334 -17.21 4.54 -9.39
CA PRO A 334 -16.54 3.24 -9.26
C PRO A 334 -16.95 2.46 -8.01
N ARG A 335 -17.34 3.15 -6.93
CA ARG A 335 -17.86 2.51 -5.71
C ARG A 335 -19.14 1.71 -5.95
N GLN A 336 -19.87 1.92 -7.04
CA GLN A 336 -21.01 1.06 -7.42
C GLN A 336 -20.56 -0.30 -7.97
N ALA A 337 -19.34 -0.39 -8.49
CA ALA A 337 -18.68 -1.62 -8.92
C ALA A 337 -17.50 -1.93 -7.98
N SER A 338 -17.80 -2.07 -6.68
CA SER A 338 -16.82 -2.52 -5.71
C SER A 338 -16.29 -3.92 -6.09
N PRO A 339 -14.98 -4.17 -5.94
CA PRO A 339 -14.39 -5.50 -6.08
C PRO A 339 -15.14 -6.55 -5.26
N GLY A 340 -15.25 -7.77 -5.78
CA GLY A 340 -16.03 -8.85 -5.17
C GLY A 340 -17.52 -8.82 -5.53
N GLY A 341 -18.06 -7.70 -6.03
CA GLY A 341 -19.41 -7.65 -6.58
C GLY A 341 -19.61 -8.61 -7.76
N VAL A 342 -20.83 -9.12 -7.92
CA VAL A 342 -21.18 -10.05 -9.01
C VAL A 342 -22.18 -9.39 -9.96
N ILE A 343 -21.78 -9.24 -11.21
CA ILE A 343 -22.60 -8.74 -12.30
C ILE A 343 -23.41 -9.89 -12.87
N VAL A 344 -24.73 -9.69 -12.95
CA VAL A 344 -25.70 -10.63 -13.52
C VAL A 344 -26.58 -9.93 -14.54
N LEU A 345 -27.23 -10.69 -15.43
CA LEU A 345 -28.22 -10.15 -16.34
C LEU A 345 -29.49 -9.76 -15.57
N GLN A 346 -30.09 -8.62 -15.92
CA GLN A 346 -31.31 -8.11 -15.27
C GLN A 346 -32.45 -9.13 -15.24
N LYS A 347 -32.58 -9.94 -16.29
CA LYS A 347 -33.63 -10.97 -16.41
C LYS A 347 -33.48 -12.11 -15.39
N ASP A 348 -32.27 -12.37 -14.91
CA ASP A 348 -31.94 -13.53 -14.07
C ASP A 348 -31.71 -13.11 -12.60
N GLU A 349 -31.81 -11.81 -12.29
CA GLU A 349 -31.48 -11.20 -10.99
C GLU A 349 -32.17 -11.91 -9.81
N LYS A 350 -33.50 -12.03 -9.84
CA LYS A 350 -34.30 -12.55 -8.72
C LYS A 350 -34.03 -14.01 -8.38
N GLU A 351 -33.57 -14.77 -9.35
CA GLU A 351 -33.27 -16.20 -9.19
C GLU A 351 -31.85 -16.37 -8.64
N LEU A 352 -30.90 -15.59 -9.16
CA LEU A 352 -29.49 -15.65 -8.80
C LEU A 352 -29.18 -14.99 -7.45
N GLU A 353 -29.96 -14.00 -7.03
CA GLU A 353 -29.78 -13.32 -5.73
C GLU A 353 -29.84 -14.27 -4.53
N LYS A 354 -30.64 -15.35 -4.60
CA LYS A 354 -30.76 -16.34 -3.52
C LYS A 354 -29.76 -17.49 -3.62
N GLU A 355 -29.09 -17.61 -4.77
CA GLU A 355 -28.27 -18.77 -5.14
C GLU A 355 -26.77 -18.44 -5.17
N ILE A 356 -26.44 -17.18 -5.43
CA ILE A 356 -25.07 -16.68 -5.36
C ILE A 356 -24.73 -16.56 -3.89
N ASP A 357 -23.83 -17.44 -3.45
CA ASP A 357 -23.10 -17.22 -2.21
C ASP A 357 -22.25 -15.96 -2.42
N LEU A 358 -22.81 -14.82 -2.03
CA LEU A 358 -22.06 -13.58 -1.82
C LEU A 358 -21.06 -13.77 -0.67
N GLY A 359 -21.20 -14.86 0.09
CA GLY A 359 -20.29 -15.38 1.10
C GLY A 359 -19.10 -16.10 0.47
N GLY A 360 -17.99 -15.39 0.46
CA GLY A 360 -16.67 -15.94 0.23
C GLY A 360 -15.67 -14.85 0.57
N ASP A 361 -15.61 -14.48 1.85
CA ASP A 361 -14.77 -13.39 2.38
C ASP A 361 -14.76 -12.14 1.47
N GLY A 362 -15.92 -11.88 0.83
CA GLY A 362 -16.07 -11.03 -0.34
C GLY A 362 -15.42 -9.71 -0.03
N GLY A 363 -14.23 -9.51 -0.64
CA GLY A 363 -13.13 -8.72 -0.10
C GLY A 363 -13.60 -7.75 0.96
N LYS A 364 -13.50 -8.14 2.26
CA LYS A 364 -13.71 -7.20 3.37
C LYS A 364 -13.01 -5.93 2.96
N GLU A 365 -13.78 -4.86 2.74
CA GLU A 365 -13.21 -3.57 2.38
C GLU A 365 -12.07 -3.33 3.35
N GLY A 366 -10.85 -3.26 2.79
CA GLY A 366 -9.63 -3.22 3.57
C GLY A 366 -9.64 -1.94 4.38
N GLY A 367 -10.19 -2.03 5.59
CA GLY A 367 -10.42 -0.87 6.43
C GLY A 367 -9.12 -0.12 6.63
N SER A 368 -9.19 1.20 6.64
CA SER A 368 -8.00 2.01 6.82
C SER A 368 -7.33 1.71 8.15
N VAL A 369 -6.06 1.36 8.07
CA VAL A 369 -5.22 0.95 9.19
C VAL A 369 -4.57 2.18 9.85
N LEU A 370 -4.37 3.25 9.07
CA LEU A 370 -3.78 4.52 9.46
C LEU A 370 -4.69 5.69 9.09
N TYR A 371 -4.61 6.77 9.85
CA TYR A 371 -5.29 8.02 9.54
C TYR A 371 -4.34 9.19 9.64
N ALA A 372 -4.37 10.06 8.65
CA ALA A 372 -3.68 11.33 8.69
C ALA A 372 -4.62 12.48 8.33
N SER A 373 -4.33 13.66 8.86
CA SER A 373 -4.98 14.90 8.43
C SER A 373 -4.15 15.50 7.30
N VAL A 374 -4.84 15.91 6.24
CA VAL A 374 -4.28 16.46 5.01
C VAL A 374 -4.80 17.88 4.84
N HIS A 375 -3.87 18.82 4.76
CA HIS A 375 -4.17 20.25 4.68
C HIS A 375 -3.49 20.85 3.44
N PRO A 376 -4.10 21.84 2.79
CA PRO A 376 -3.44 22.53 1.68
C PRO A 376 -2.24 23.30 2.23
N LYS A 377 -1.12 23.29 1.49
CA LYS A 377 0.04 24.10 1.85
C LYS A 377 -0.23 25.59 1.61
N GLU A 378 -0.94 25.91 0.53
CA GLU A 378 -1.33 27.28 0.16
C GLU A 378 -2.69 27.66 0.75
N GLU A 379 -2.79 28.88 1.28
CA GLU A 379 -4.07 29.42 1.76
C GLU A 379 -5.03 29.65 0.58
N GLY A 380 -6.25 29.09 0.68
CA GLY A 380 -7.31 29.26 -0.33
C GLY A 380 -7.50 28.06 -1.26
N SER A 381 -6.54 27.13 -1.34
CA SER A 381 -6.59 25.95 -2.21
C SER A 381 -7.30 24.74 -1.57
N PHE A 382 -8.18 24.98 -0.59
CA PHE A 382 -8.91 23.90 0.10
C PHE A 382 -9.92 23.22 -0.81
N ASP A 383 -10.67 23.98 -1.61
CA ASP A 383 -11.65 23.41 -2.54
C ASP A 383 -10.94 22.59 -3.64
N ASP A 384 -9.76 23.03 -4.08
CA ASP A 384 -8.94 22.29 -5.03
C ASP A 384 -8.43 20.98 -4.42
N LEU A 385 -8.00 21.00 -3.15
CA LEU A 385 -7.63 19.80 -2.40
C LEU A 385 -8.80 18.82 -2.29
N VAL A 386 -9.99 19.30 -1.90
CA VAL A 386 -11.19 18.45 -1.79
C VAL A 386 -11.50 17.80 -3.14
N ASN A 387 -11.55 18.59 -4.21
CA ASN A 387 -11.84 18.09 -5.55
C ASN A 387 -10.78 17.07 -6.03
N ALA A 388 -9.50 17.34 -5.78
CA ALA A 388 -8.41 16.44 -6.15
C ALA A 388 -8.48 15.12 -5.37
N VAL A 389 -8.71 15.18 -4.06
CA VAL A 389 -8.82 13.99 -3.19
C VAL A 389 -10.06 13.18 -3.52
N GLU A 390 -11.21 13.82 -3.76
CA GLU A 390 -12.43 13.11 -4.18
C GLU A 390 -12.22 12.38 -5.50
N ARG A 391 -11.55 13.00 -6.48
CA ARG A 391 -11.21 12.35 -7.76
C ARG A 391 -10.23 11.21 -7.59
N LEU A 392 -9.23 11.37 -6.73
CA LEU A 392 -8.23 10.34 -6.45
C LEU A 392 -8.89 9.14 -5.74
N ALA A 393 -9.80 9.39 -4.79
CA ALA A 393 -10.59 8.39 -4.08
C ALA A 393 -11.62 7.64 -4.96
N LEU A 394 -11.83 8.05 -6.22
CA LEU A 394 -12.58 7.24 -7.20
C LEU A 394 -11.73 6.07 -7.72
N ASN A 395 -10.41 6.26 -7.82
CA ASN A 395 -9.49 5.26 -8.36
C ASN A 395 -8.79 4.45 -7.27
N ASP A 396 -8.73 5.00 -6.06
CA ASP A 396 -8.13 4.37 -4.89
C ASP A 396 -9.21 4.01 -3.87
N LEU A 397 -9.63 2.75 -3.93
CA LEU A 397 -10.66 2.20 -3.05
C LEU A 397 -10.18 2.04 -1.60
N GLY A 398 -8.87 2.13 -1.34
CA GLY A 398 -8.30 2.06 0.00
C GLY A 398 -8.42 3.38 0.78
N LEU A 399 -8.85 4.47 0.14
CA LEU A 399 -8.97 5.78 0.77
C LEU A 399 -10.34 6.02 1.41
N GLU A 400 -10.32 6.23 2.72
CA GLU A 400 -11.47 6.71 3.48
C GLU A 400 -11.35 8.22 3.69
N VAL A 401 -12.12 9.00 2.93
CA VAL A 401 -12.08 10.47 3.01
C VAL A 401 -13.21 10.98 3.89
N GLN A 402 -12.86 11.70 4.96
CA GLN A 402 -13.79 12.40 5.83
C GLN A 402 -13.47 13.90 5.83
N LEU A 403 -14.46 14.73 5.51
CA LEU A 403 -14.33 16.18 5.57
C LEU A 403 -14.24 16.63 7.03
N GLN A 404 -13.11 17.22 7.43
CA GLN A 404 -13.05 17.95 8.70
C GLN A 404 -13.62 19.35 8.47
N LYS A 405 -14.74 19.67 9.11
CA LYS A 405 -15.27 21.04 9.08
C LYS A 405 -14.27 21.95 9.78
N GLY A 406 -13.67 22.87 9.03
CA GLY A 406 -12.83 23.95 9.56
C GLY A 406 -13.67 24.90 10.40
N GLY A 407 -13.18 25.25 11.59
CA GLY A 407 -13.86 26.12 12.54
C GLY A 407 -14.13 27.52 11.98
N GLY A 408 -15.40 27.80 11.67
CA GLY A 408 -15.90 29.12 11.31
C GLY A 408 -17.11 29.50 12.17
N GLY A 409 -16.88 30.29 13.21
CA GLY A 409 -17.92 31.13 13.85
C GLY A 409 -18.82 30.46 14.88
N GLY A 410 -18.52 30.68 16.17
CA GLY A 410 -19.50 30.66 17.25
C GLY A 410 -19.59 29.34 18.04
N GLY A 411 -18.99 29.34 19.22
CA GLY A 411 -19.44 28.53 20.36
C GLY A 411 -19.32 27.02 20.23
N GLY A 412 -18.15 26.49 20.61
CA GLY A 412 -18.00 25.16 21.20
C GLY A 412 -18.43 23.97 20.36
N GLU A 413 -17.48 23.33 19.68
CA GLU A 413 -17.29 21.87 19.65
C GLU A 413 -16.00 21.58 18.86
N GLY A 414 -15.09 20.85 19.50
CA GLY A 414 -13.74 20.58 19.00
C GLY A 414 -13.78 19.81 17.69
N THR A 415 -13.28 20.43 16.63
CA THR A 415 -13.24 19.88 15.27
C THR A 415 -11.84 20.10 14.70
N GLY A 416 -11.23 19.02 14.19
CA GLY A 416 -9.79 18.81 13.96
C GLY A 416 -9.03 19.78 13.04
N GLY A 417 -9.64 20.84 12.52
CA GLY A 417 -8.94 21.95 11.89
C GLY A 417 -8.52 22.97 12.95
N GLY A 418 -7.37 22.78 13.59
CA GLY A 418 -6.83 23.78 14.51
C GLY A 418 -6.66 25.14 13.80
N PRO A 419 -6.68 26.28 14.53
CA PRO A 419 -6.63 27.64 13.96
C PRO A 419 -5.34 27.97 13.18
N PHE A 420 -4.43 27.01 13.03
CA PHE A 420 -3.09 27.17 12.47
C PHE A 420 -2.91 26.49 11.10
N LEU A 421 -3.73 25.48 10.78
CA LEU A 421 -3.66 24.74 9.51
C LEU A 421 -4.82 25.06 8.57
N GLY A 422 -5.85 25.74 9.07
CA GLY A 422 -7.07 25.96 8.33
C GLY A 422 -7.89 24.67 8.15
N PRO A 423 -8.84 24.66 7.21
CA PRO A 423 -9.65 23.47 6.92
C PRO A 423 -8.78 22.34 6.37
N GLY A 424 -9.17 21.09 6.65
CA GLY A 424 -8.42 19.90 6.25
C GLY A 424 -9.32 18.72 5.94
N LEU A 425 -8.72 17.69 5.38
CA LEU A 425 -9.34 16.39 5.13
C LEU A 425 -8.72 15.38 6.06
N ARG A 426 -9.55 14.55 6.68
CA ARG A 426 -9.06 13.35 7.35
C ARG A 426 -9.12 12.22 6.33
N ILE A 427 -7.99 11.55 6.14
CA ILE A 427 -7.87 10.46 5.17
C ILE A 427 -7.35 9.21 5.87
N GLY A 428 -8.03 8.10 5.65
CA GLY A 428 -7.60 6.77 6.02
C GLY A 428 -6.72 6.13 4.95
N PHE A 429 -5.67 5.42 5.38
CA PHE A 429 -4.67 4.77 4.55
C PHE A 429 -4.43 3.33 5.03
N GLN A 430 -3.95 2.48 4.12
CA GLN A 430 -3.61 1.08 4.41
C GLN A 430 -2.21 0.91 5.02
N GLY A 431 -1.33 1.90 4.85
CA GLY A 431 0.02 1.89 5.41
C GLY A 431 0.81 3.17 5.07
N MET A 432 2.09 3.20 5.45
CA MET A 432 2.95 4.39 5.30
C MET A 432 3.32 4.69 3.85
N LEU A 433 3.64 3.66 3.06
CA LEU A 433 3.93 3.83 1.63
C LEU A 433 2.69 4.36 0.89
N HIS A 434 1.50 3.92 1.27
CA HIS A 434 0.25 4.46 0.70
C HIS A 434 0.13 5.98 0.97
N VAL A 435 0.48 6.47 2.17
CA VAL A 435 0.52 7.92 2.44
C VAL A 435 1.50 8.65 1.52
N GLU A 436 2.68 8.10 1.30
CA GLU A 436 3.69 8.72 0.44
C GLU A 436 3.28 8.77 -1.03
N ILE A 437 2.72 7.67 -1.55
CA ILE A 437 2.20 7.58 -2.91
C ILE A 437 1.04 8.55 -3.08
N PHE A 438 0.11 8.58 -2.14
CA PHE A 438 -1.01 9.52 -2.15
C PHE A 438 -0.53 10.97 -2.27
N ARG A 439 0.45 11.37 -1.45
CA ARG A 439 1.03 12.72 -1.49
C ARG A 439 1.67 13.01 -2.85
N GLN A 440 2.40 12.06 -3.41
CA GLN A 440 3.08 12.22 -4.69
C GLN A 440 2.06 12.31 -5.84
N ARG A 441 1.05 11.43 -5.88
CA ARG A 441 -0.01 11.45 -6.90
C ARG A 441 -0.82 12.75 -6.87
N LEU A 442 -1.08 13.29 -5.69
CA LEU A 442 -1.77 14.56 -5.55
C LEU A 442 -1.00 15.72 -6.22
N MET A 443 0.33 15.70 -6.09
CA MET A 443 1.22 16.67 -6.75
C MET A 443 1.31 16.42 -8.26
N ASP A 444 1.57 15.18 -8.68
CA ASP A 444 1.82 14.83 -10.08
C ASP A 444 0.56 14.97 -10.96
N GLU A 445 -0.59 14.51 -10.46
CA GLU A 445 -1.83 14.44 -11.24
C GLU A 445 -2.65 15.74 -11.16
N PHE A 446 -2.64 16.41 -10.01
CA PHE A 446 -3.49 17.57 -9.76
C PHE A 446 -2.73 18.87 -9.48
N GLY A 447 -1.40 18.81 -9.32
CA GLY A 447 -0.58 19.98 -9.00
C GLY A 447 -0.85 20.55 -7.60
N VAL A 448 -1.48 19.79 -6.70
CA VAL A 448 -1.86 20.25 -5.37
C VAL A 448 -0.82 19.80 -4.34
N GLU A 449 -0.10 20.74 -3.76
CA GLU A 449 0.83 20.46 -2.67
C GLU A 449 0.08 20.42 -1.33
N ALA A 450 0.05 19.24 -0.70
CA ALA A 450 -0.60 19.04 0.58
C ALA A 450 0.38 18.69 1.70
N LEU A 451 0.12 19.25 2.88
CA LEU A 451 0.75 18.87 4.13
C LEU A 451 -0.02 17.69 4.74
N VAL A 452 0.67 16.57 4.94
CA VAL A 452 0.12 15.39 5.62
C VAL A 452 0.71 15.30 7.03
N THR A 453 -0.14 15.23 8.06
CA THR A 453 0.31 15.04 9.44
C THR A 453 0.85 13.64 9.68
N SER A 454 1.62 13.43 10.76
CA SER A 454 2.04 12.09 11.18
C SER A 454 0.84 11.13 11.29
N PRO A 455 0.87 9.97 10.62
CA PRO A 455 -0.24 9.01 10.66
C PRO A 455 -0.49 8.46 12.05
N LYS A 456 -1.76 8.19 12.36
CA LYS A 456 -2.24 7.72 13.66
C LYS A 456 -3.03 6.42 13.48
N VAL A 457 -3.00 5.57 14.50
CA VAL A 457 -3.75 4.31 14.54
C VAL A 457 -5.07 4.49 15.28
N LYS A 458 -6.03 3.59 15.04
CA LYS A 458 -7.29 3.54 15.80
C LYS A 458 -7.04 2.94 17.19
N TYR A 459 -7.76 3.39 18.20
CA TYR A 459 -7.75 2.81 19.55
C TYR A 459 -9.13 2.34 19.94
N GLU A 460 -9.23 1.22 20.64
CA GLU A 460 -10.50 0.75 21.20
C GLU A 460 -10.59 1.18 22.66
N ILE A 461 -11.66 1.91 22.99
CA ILE A 461 -11.92 2.38 24.34
C ILE A 461 -13.08 1.59 24.93
N LYS A 462 -12.78 0.81 25.97
CA LYS A 462 -13.78 0.11 26.76
C LYS A 462 -14.14 0.95 27.97
N TYR A 463 -15.33 1.53 27.97
CA TYR A 463 -15.81 2.29 29.12
C TYR A 463 -16.22 1.34 30.25
N LEU A 464 -15.70 1.62 31.46
CA LEU A 464 -16.00 0.86 32.66
C LEU A 464 -17.17 1.50 33.42
N PRO A 465 -18.06 0.69 34.02
CA PRO A 465 -19.14 1.20 34.84
C PRO A 465 -18.59 1.97 36.06
N SER A 466 -19.17 3.13 36.35
CA SER A 466 -18.83 3.96 37.49
C SER A 466 -19.99 4.02 38.48
N ALA A 467 -19.72 3.79 39.77
CA ALA A 467 -20.75 3.83 40.82
C ALA A 467 -21.40 5.21 41.02
N LYS A 468 -20.84 6.28 40.43
CA LYS A 468 -21.31 7.68 40.62
C LYS A 468 -22.23 8.21 39.51
N LYS A 469 -22.26 7.59 38.33
CA LYS A 469 -23.22 7.89 37.25
C LYS A 469 -23.45 6.61 36.44
N PRO A 470 -24.71 6.14 36.26
CA PRO A 470 -25.00 5.12 35.27
C PRO A 470 -24.55 5.62 33.88
N ARG A 471 -24.18 4.67 33.00
CA ARG A 471 -23.77 4.95 31.62
C ARG A 471 -24.81 5.89 30.98
N ALA A 472 -24.37 7.00 30.38
CA ALA A 472 -25.30 7.86 29.65
C ALA A 472 -26.04 7.03 28.58
N GLU A 473 -27.37 7.11 28.54
CA GLU A 473 -28.18 6.38 27.56
C GLU A 473 -27.65 6.67 26.14
N GLY A 474 -27.23 5.62 25.44
CA GLY A 474 -26.73 5.70 24.05
C GLY A 474 -25.22 5.60 23.84
N LYS A 475 -24.36 5.67 24.88
CA LYS A 475 -22.90 5.43 24.68
C LYS A 475 -22.57 3.94 24.58
N PRO A 476 -21.85 3.48 23.54
CA PRO A 476 -21.57 2.06 23.30
C PRO A 476 -20.67 1.43 24.38
N GLU A 477 -20.65 0.09 24.47
CA GLU A 477 -19.77 -0.62 25.42
C GLU A 477 -18.29 -0.31 25.18
N ILE A 478 -18.00 -0.37 23.89
CA ILE A 478 -16.71 -0.24 23.27
C ILE A 478 -16.87 0.85 22.20
N GLU A 479 -15.98 1.82 22.20
CA GLU A 479 -15.94 2.88 21.21
C GLU A 479 -14.60 2.82 20.47
N LEU A 480 -14.64 2.80 19.14
CA LEU A 480 -13.45 2.89 18.31
C LEU A 480 -13.11 4.36 18.10
N ILE A 481 -12.01 4.79 18.70
CA ILE A 481 -11.55 6.16 18.61
C ILE A 481 -10.51 6.28 17.53
N GLU A 482 -10.90 6.99 16.49
CA GLU A 482 -10.01 7.35 15.39
C GLU A 482 -9.41 8.75 15.64
N ASP A 483 -10.18 9.71 16.19
CA ASP A 483 -9.72 11.07 16.48
C ASP A 483 -9.30 11.26 17.96
N ILE A 484 -8.15 11.90 18.18
CA ILE A 484 -7.70 12.31 19.52
C ILE A 484 -8.65 13.35 20.15
N SER A 485 -9.40 14.07 19.33
CA SER A 485 -10.42 15.04 19.75
C SER A 485 -11.59 14.33 20.45
N ASN A 486 -11.92 13.11 20.02
CA ASN A 486 -12.97 12.29 20.61
C ASN A 486 -12.48 11.53 21.86
N TRP A 487 -11.20 11.68 22.23
CA TRP A 487 -10.65 10.99 23.39
C TRP A 487 -11.44 11.32 24.66
N PRO A 488 -11.86 10.31 25.44
CA PRO A 488 -12.69 10.50 26.63
C PRO A 488 -12.00 11.42 27.64
N GLY A 489 -12.78 12.36 28.15
CA GLY A 489 -12.34 13.27 29.21
C GLY A 489 -12.11 12.55 30.54
N GLY A 490 -11.41 13.22 31.45
CA GLY A 490 -10.98 12.64 32.74
C GLY A 490 -12.09 12.27 33.75
N GLU A 491 -13.36 12.46 33.41
CA GLU A 491 -14.50 12.06 34.26
C GLU A 491 -14.93 10.61 34.02
N ASP A 492 -14.71 10.08 32.81
CA ASP A 492 -15.09 8.71 32.44
C ASP A 492 -13.97 7.73 32.85
N LYS A 493 -14.34 6.59 33.43
CA LYS A 493 -13.39 5.50 33.69
C LYS A 493 -13.39 4.58 32.47
N PHE A 494 -12.25 4.40 31.83
CA PHE A 494 -12.12 3.56 30.64
C PHE A 494 -10.81 2.78 30.63
N GLU A 495 -10.78 1.71 29.86
CA GLU A 495 -9.58 0.98 29.49
C GLU A 495 -9.28 1.22 28.02
N VAL A 496 -8.02 1.47 27.70
CA VAL A 496 -7.57 1.65 26.31
C VAL A 496 -6.97 0.34 25.83
N ARG A 497 -7.37 -0.07 24.63
CA ARG A 497 -6.75 -1.15 23.90
C ARG A 497 -6.15 -0.60 22.60
N GLU A 498 -4.92 -1.00 22.31
CA GLU A 498 -4.21 -0.60 21.11
C GLU A 498 -4.08 -1.79 20.13
N PRO A 499 -4.00 -1.51 18.82
CA PRO A 499 -3.85 -2.54 17.82
C PRO A 499 -2.45 -3.17 17.87
N MET A 500 -2.40 -4.50 17.81
CA MET A 500 -1.19 -5.30 17.86
C MET A 500 -0.94 -5.99 16.53
N VAL A 501 0.34 -6.08 16.17
CA VAL A 501 0.79 -6.76 14.96
C VAL A 501 1.87 -7.77 15.24
N ASN A 502 1.88 -8.81 14.42
CA ASN A 502 2.96 -9.77 14.33
C ASN A 502 3.97 -9.25 13.31
N CYS A 503 5.12 -8.79 13.82
CA CYS A 503 6.22 -8.31 13.01
C CYS A 503 7.24 -9.42 12.83
N ARG A 504 7.54 -9.75 11.58
CA ARG A 504 8.58 -10.69 11.18
C ARG A 504 9.72 -9.89 10.56
N VAL A 505 10.92 -10.00 11.12
CA VAL A 505 12.14 -9.36 10.61
C VAL A 505 13.07 -10.45 10.13
N MET A 506 13.54 -10.36 8.89
CA MET A 506 14.60 -11.22 8.34
C MET A 506 15.86 -10.40 8.17
N ALA A 507 16.97 -10.88 8.73
CA ALA A 507 18.25 -10.20 8.64
C ALA A 507 19.42 -11.16 8.89
N PRO A 508 20.64 -10.77 8.49
CA PRO A 508 21.83 -11.50 8.88
C PRO A 508 21.99 -11.60 10.41
N HIS A 509 22.48 -12.73 10.91
CA HIS A 509 22.63 -12.97 12.36
C HIS A 509 23.54 -11.94 13.05
N GLU A 510 24.44 -11.29 12.31
CA GLU A 510 25.35 -10.24 12.81
C GLU A 510 24.59 -9.05 13.40
N TYR A 511 23.38 -8.77 12.89
CA TYR A 511 22.54 -7.66 13.32
C TYR A 511 21.51 -8.04 14.39
N ALA A 512 21.53 -9.29 14.89
CA ALA A 512 20.53 -9.79 15.84
C ALA A 512 20.40 -8.91 17.10
N GLY A 513 21.53 -8.42 17.63
CA GLY A 513 21.53 -7.54 18.81
C GLY A 513 20.82 -6.21 18.56
N ALA A 514 21.07 -5.57 17.41
CA ALA A 514 20.45 -4.31 17.06
C ALA A 514 18.94 -4.44 16.84
N ILE A 515 18.50 -5.56 16.25
CA ILE A 515 17.08 -5.87 16.05
C ILE A 515 16.37 -6.10 17.39
N MET A 516 17.00 -6.84 18.30
CA MET A 516 16.50 -7.08 19.64
C MET A 516 16.30 -5.78 20.44
N ASP A 517 17.30 -4.90 20.38
CA ASP A 517 17.24 -3.60 21.03
C ASP A 517 16.13 -2.73 20.44
N LEU A 518 15.96 -2.74 19.11
CA LEU A 518 14.90 -2.00 18.43
C LEU A 518 13.51 -2.52 18.83
N ILE A 519 13.27 -3.83 18.79
CA ILE A 519 11.98 -4.43 19.16
C ILE A 519 11.66 -4.11 20.62
N THR A 520 12.63 -4.23 21.52
CA THR A 520 12.46 -3.91 22.95
C THR A 520 12.14 -2.42 23.16
N LYS A 521 12.88 -1.53 22.50
CA LYS A 521 12.62 -0.07 22.53
C LYS A 521 11.21 0.27 22.06
N ARG A 522 10.67 -0.50 21.11
CA ARG A 522 9.33 -0.37 20.52
C ARG A 522 8.25 -1.17 21.24
N ARG A 523 8.49 -1.55 22.50
CA ARG A 523 7.53 -2.27 23.37
C ARG A 523 7.11 -3.62 22.80
N GLY A 524 7.98 -4.26 22.03
CA GLY A 524 7.75 -5.61 21.54
C GLY A 524 7.74 -6.63 22.66
N GLY A 525 6.87 -7.64 22.51
CA GLY A 525 6.78 -8.78 23.43
C GLY A 525 7.93 -9.77 23.28
N SER A 526 7.70 -11.01 23.73
CA SER A 526 8.66 -12.11 23.53
C SER A 526 8.93 -12.33 22.04
N MET A 527 10.21 -12.43 21.69
CA MET A 527 10.65 -12.66 20.32
C MET A 527 11.04 -14.12 20.12
N GLU A 528 10.51 -14.73 19.08
CA GLU A 528 10.92 -16.04 18.59
C GLU A 528 12.00 -15.87 17.51
N THR A 529 13.08 -16.66 17.59
CA THR A 529 14.14 -16.67 16.57
C THR A 529 14.17 -18.03 15.89
N LYS A 530 14.02 -18.03 14.57
CA LYS A 530 14.20 -19.20 13.71
C LYS A 530 15.43 -18.99 12.85
N VAL A 531 16.40 -19.91 12.95
CA VAL A 531 17.54 -19.95 12.03
C VAL A 531 17.03 -20.49 10.69
N ILE A 532 17.20 -19.70 9.62
CA ILE A 532 16.75 -20.08 8.28
C ILE A 532 17.91 -20.76 7.55
N ASP A 533 19.04 -20.06 7.45
CA ASP A 533 20.31 -20.61 6.95
C ASP A 533 21.48 -20.15 7.84
N ASP A 534 22.72 -20.47 7.44
CA ASP A 534 23.93 -20.14 8.20
C ASP A 534 24.09 -18.62 8.45
N ASN A 535 23.53 -17.76 7.60
CA ASN A 535 23.71 -16.32 7.66
C ASN A 535 22.43 -15.56 8.04
N VAL A 536 21.24 -16.03 7.65
CA VAL A 536 19.97 -15.32 7.75
C VAL A 536 19.10 -15.92 8.85
N TRP A 537 18.68 -15.08 9.78
CA TRP A 537 17.77 -15.43 10.87
C TRP A 537 16.44 -14.70 10.69
N MET A 538 15.36 -15.35 11.11
CA MET A 538 14.02 -14.78 11.16
C MET A 538 13.62 -14.55 12.61
N PHE A 539 13.25 -13.31 12.91
CA PHE A 539 12.81 -12.83 14.21
C PHE A 539 11.33 -12.51 14.15
N THR A 540 10.52 -13.13 15.00
CA THR A 540 9.08 -12.87 15.08
C THR A 540 8.74 -12.30 16.45
N ALA A 541 8.13 -11.12 16.48
CA ALA A 541 7.70 -10.48 17.71
C ALA A 541 6.35 -9.78 17.53
N ARG A 542 5.59 -9.71 18.62
CA ARG A 542 4.33 -8.98 18.67
C ARG A 542 4.60 -7.54 19.13
N LEU A 543 4.20 -6.55 18.34
CA LEU A 543 4.43 -5.12 18.62
C LEU A 543 3.13 -4.30 18.50
N PRO A 544 3.01 -3.19 19.23
CA PRO A 544 1.95 -2.22 19.00
C PRO A 544 2.09 -1.56 17.62
N TRP A 545 0.99 -1.49 16.85
CA TRP A 545 1.02 -0.93 15.50
C TRP A 545 1.50 0.52 15.46
N ALA A 546 1.15 1.34 16.47
CA ALA A 546 1.59 2.73 16.57
C ALA A 546 3.13 2.88 16.58
N GLU A 547 3.84 1.90 17.13
CA GLU A 547 5.31 1.90 17.21
C GLU A 547 5.96 1.45 15.90
N VAL A 548 5.30 0.57 15.15
CA VAL A 548 5.75 0.11 13.81
C VAL A 548 5.54 1.22 12.77
N VAL A 549 4.48 2.00 12.89
CA VAL A 549 4.15 3.07 11.94
C VAL A 549 5.09 4.28 12.10
N THR A 550 5.59 4.50 13.30
CA THR A 550 6.41 5.67 13.63
C THR A 550 7.90 5.36 13.58
N ASP A 551 8.56 5.68 12.45
CA ASP A 551 10.00 5.59 12.24
C ASP A 551 10.63 4.17 12.32
N PHE A 552 9.82 3.09 12.33
CA PHE A 552 10.36 1.73 12.47
C PHE A 552 11.19 1.32 11.26
N HIS A 553 10.70 1.58 10.04
CA HIS A 553 11.40 1.24 8.79
C HIS A 553 12.79 1.88 8.74
N ASP A 554 12.88 3.19 8.99
CA ASP A 554 14.12 3.95 8.95
C ASP A 554 15.12 3.51 10.03
N GLU A 555 14.63 3.27 11.27
CA GLU A 555 15.49 2.78 12.36
C GLU A 555 15.99 1.35 12.07
N LEU A 556 15.16 0.48 11.50
CA LEU A 556 15.54 -0.88 11.13
C LEU A 556 16.56 -0.88 9.99
N LYS A 557 16.32 -0.13 8.93
CA LYS A 557 17.27 -0.01 7.81
C LYS A 557 18.59 0.61 8.26
N SER A 558 18.56 1.67 9.06
CA SER A 558 19.78 2.31 9.57
C SER A 558 20.59 1.41 10.51
N SER A 559 19.94 0.59 11.35
CA SER A 559 20.62 -0.29 12.31
C SER A 559 21.19 -1.56 11.68
N THR A 560 20.69 -1.94 10.50
CA THR A 560 21.07 -3.18 9.80
C THR A 560 21.79 -2.92 8.47
N ALA A 561 22.30 -1.69 8.25
CA ALA A 561 22.92 -1.26 7.00
C ALA A 561 22.07 -1.52 5.75
N GLY A 562 20.75 -1.58 5.91
CA GLY A 562 19.78 -1.84 4.84
C GLY A 562 19.47 -3.32 4.57
N PHE A 563 20.18 -4.27 5.19
CA PHE A 563 20.05 -5.70 4.92
C PHE A 563 18.78 -6.33 5.51
N ALA A 564 18.19 -5.74 6.54
CA ALA A 564 16.96 -6.28 7.10
C ALA A 564 15.73 -5.96 6.22
N SER A 565 14.84 -6.94 6.09
CA SER A 565 13.47 -6.73 5.67
C SER A 565 12.51 -7.07 6.79
N TYR A 566 11.32 -6.48 6.75
CA TYR A 566 10.27 -6.84 7.68
C TYR A 566 8.92 -6.91 6.98
N ASP A 567 8.04 -7.68 7.60
CA ASP A 567 6.62 -7.74 7.32
C ASP A 567 5.86 -7.58 8.64
N ALA A 568 4.76 -6.84 8.63
CA ALA A 568 3.95 -6.62 9.81
C ALA A 568 2.48 -6.79 9.45
N GLN A 569 1.83 -7.77 10.06
CA GLN A 569 0.42 -8.07 9.85
C GLN A 569 -0.37 -7.93 11.14
N MET A 570 -1.62 -7.50 11.02
CA MET A 570 -2.56 -7.51 12.14
C MET A 570 -2.61 -8.90 12.75
N ASP A 571 -2.61 -8.94 14.08
CA ASP A 571 -2.74 -10.20 14.81
C ASP A 571 -4.20 -10.65 14.76
N ASP A 572 -4.52 -11.60 13.88
CA ASP A 572 -5.88 -12.12 13.68
C ASP A 572 -6.46 -12.76 14.96
N GLU A 573 -5.61 -13.33 15.82
CA GLU A 573 -6.06 -14.01 17.05
C GLU A 573 -6.39 -13.00 18.16
N ASN A 574 -5.49 -12.03 18.37
CA ASN A 574 -5.64 -10.99 19.39
C ASN A 574 -5.30 -9.61 18.82
N PRO A 575 -6.19 -9.00 18.03
CA PRO A 575 -5.88 -7.76 17.32
C PRO A 575 -5.73 -6.55 18.25
N MET A 576 -6.32 -6.59 19.45
CA MET A 576 -6.37 -5.47 20.38
C MET A 576 -5.89 -5.87 21.78
N GLU A 577 -4.87 -5.19 22.30
CA GLU A 577 -4.29 -5.44 23.62
C GLU A 577 -4.43 -4.24 24.55
N LYS A 578 -4.70 -4.50 25.83
CA LYS A 578 -4.80 -3.46 26.85
C LYS A 578 -3.46 -2.76 27.06
N ALA A 579 -3.45 -1.43 26.96
CA ALA A 579 -2.24 -0.63 27.09
C ALA A 579 -2.43 0.56 28.05
N ASN A 580 -1.35 0.96 28.73
CA ASN A 580 -1.36 2.12 29.62
C ASN A 580 -1.03 3.40 28.83
N LEU A 581 -1.98 3.80 27.99
CA LEU A 581 -1.85 4.97 27.12
C LEU A 581 -2.45 6.22 27.77
N CYS A 582 -1.84 7.36 27.47
CA CYS A 582 -2.34 8.66 27.88
C CYS A 582 -2.28 9.68 26.74
N LYS A 583 -3.27 10.58 26.71
CA LYS A 583 -3.26 11.75 25.83
C LYS A 583 -2.28 12.79 26.38
N VAL A 584 -1.31 13.17 25.55
CA VAL A 584 -0.36 14.26 25.80
C VAL A 584 -0.83 15.50 25.06
N GLU A 585 -1.31 16.48 25.81
CA GLU A 585 -1.77 17.78 25.32
C GLU A 585 -0.58 18.75 25.29
N ILE A 586 -0.35 19.39 24.14
CA ILE A 586 0.63 20.48 24.01
C ILE A 586 -0.10 21.81 24.22
N LEU A 587 0.40 22.62 25.15
CA LEU A 587 -0.14 23.93 25.47
C LEU A 587 0.84 25.05 25.16
N LEU A 588 0.36 26.09 24.50
CA LEU A 588 1.05 27.36 24.28
C LEU A 588 0.36 28.44 25.11
N ASN A 589 1.06 29.01 26.09
CA ASN A 589 0.50 29.98 27.05
C ASN A 589 -0.79 29.51 27.77
N GLY A 590 -0.98 28.20 27.89
CA GLY A 590 -2.16 27.59 28.52
C GLY A 590 -3.31 27.29 27.57
N GLU A 591 -3.23 27.69 26.30
CA GLU A 591 -4.14 27.26 25.24
C GLU A 591 -3.68 25.91 24.68
N VAL A 592 -4.58 24.93 24.61
CA VAL A 592 -4.29 23.61 24.03
C VAL A 592 -4.17 23.73 22.51
N VAL A 593 -3.14 23.12 21.95
CA VAL A 593 -2.93 23.00 20.51
C VAL A 593 -3.21 21.54 20.13
N ASP A 594 -4.47 21.27 19.76
CA ASP A 594 -4.96 19.90 19.53
C ASP A 594 -4.15 19.16 18.45
N VAL A 595 -3.74 19.85 17.39
CA VAL A 595 -3.04 19.20 16.26
C VAL A 595 -1.65 18.69 16.65
N LEU A 596 -1.00 19.31 17.65
CA LEU A 596 0.28 18.85 18.18
C LEU A 596 0.12 17.83 19.32
N SER A 597 -1.11 17.54 19.73
CA SER A 597 -1.40 16.57 20.79
C SER A 597 -1.34 15.15 20.22
N PHE A 598 -0.81 14.22 21.02
CA PHE A 598 -0.57 12.84 20.60
C PHE A 598 -0.85 11.86 21.75
N ILE A 599 -0.99 10.58 21.40
CA ILE A 599 -1.17 9.49 22.35
C ILE A 599 0.18 8.83 22.56
N ALA A 600 0.54 8.59 23.82
CA ALA A 600 1.79 7.94 24.18
C ALA A 600 1.60 6.98 25.36
N HIS A 601 2.47 5.98 25.44
CA HIS A 601 2.58 5.16 26.64
C HIS A 601 2.98 6.01 27.84
N ALA A 602 2.39 5.75 29.02
CA ALA A 602 2.59 6.55 30.22
C ALA A 602 4.09 6.70 30.61
N ASP A 603 4.88 5.66 30.37
CA ASP A 603 6.32 5.64 30.68
C ASP A 603 7.15 6.59 29.80
N VAL A 604 6.73 6.78 28.55
CA VAL A 604 7.47 7.55 27.53
C VAL A 604 6.87 8.96 27.33
N ALA A 605 5.64 9.20 27.81
CA ALA A 605 4.93 10.46 27.66
C ALA A 605 5.73 11.71 28.10
N ALA A 606 6.52 11.60 29.18
CA ALA A 606 7.34 12.70 29.68
C ALA A 606 8.54 13.01 28.78
N SER A 607 9.21 11.99 28.23
CA SER A 607 10.38 12.16 27.35
C SER A 607 9.96 12.68 25.98
N GLN A 608 8.91 12.10 25.38
CA GLN A 608 8.33 12.58 24.12
C GLN A 608 7.78 14.00 24.26
N GLY A 609 7.01 14.28 25.31
CA GLY A 609 6.49 15.63 25.58
C GLY A 609 7.61 16.67 25.72
N ARG A 610 8.74 16.30 26.33
CA ARG A 610 9.93 17.17 26.42
C ARG A 610 10.58 17.40 25.06
N SER A 611 10.66 16.37 24.21
CA SER A 611 11.19 16.47 22.85
C SER A 611 10.39 17.47 22.01
N VAL A 612 9.05 17.34 22.01
CA VAL A 612 8.15 18.26 21.30
C VAL A 612 8.25 19.69 21.85
N CYS A 613 8.27 19.86 23.17
CA CYS A 613 8.45 21.17 23.79
C CYS A 613 9.76 21.85 23.37
N LYS A 614 10.85 21.08 23.25
CA LYS A 614 12.17 21.58 22.85
C LYS A 614 12.18 21.98 21.37
N LYS A 615 11.65 21.15 20.48
CA LYS A 615 11.51 21.50 19.05
C LYS A 615 10.72 22.80 18.87
N LEU A 616 9.61 22.95 19.59
CA LEU A 616 8.82 24.19 19.57
C LEU A 616 9.61 25.40 20.10
N GLU A 617 10.48 25.23 21.10
CA GLU A 617 11.33 26.32 21.61
C GLU A 617 12.34 26.79 20.57
N ASP A 618 12.93 25.87 19.82
CA ASP A 618 13.94 26.16 18.79
C ASP A 618 13.33 26.87 17.57
N VAL A 619 12.07 26.58 17.27
CA VAL A 619 11.37 27.03 16.07
C VAL A 619 10.55 28.31 16.29
N LEU A 620 9.96 28.47 17.47
CA LEU A 620 9.08 29.61 17.74
C LEU A 620 9.89 30.93 17.80
N PRO A 621 9.49 31.97 17.05
CA PRO A 621 10.16 33.25 17.11
C PRO A 621 9.98 33.89 18.48
N ARG A 622 11.03 34.58 18.95
CA ARG A 622 10.95 35.35 20.19
C ARG A 622 9.90 36.45 20.05
N GLN A 623 9.16 36.72 21.12
CA GLN A 623 8.18 37.81 21.17
C GLN A 623 8.50 38.81 22.28
N GLN A 624 7.73 39.90 22.40
CA GLN A 624 7.91 40.89 23.48
C GLN A 624 7.52 40.34 24.86
N PHE A 625 6.78 39.22 24.88
CA PHE A 625 6.37 38.49 26.08
C PHE A 625 6.93 37.07 26.08
N LYS A 626 6.90 36.46 27.27
CA LYS A 626 7.42 35.11 27.51
C LYS A 626 6.42 34.11 26.95
N ILE A 627 6.87 33.18 26.10
CA ILE A 627 6.02 32.08 25.62
C ILE A 627 6.30 30.86 26.48
N ALA A 628 5.27 30.35 27.15
CA ALA A 628 5.33 29.11 27.91
C ALA A 628 4.84 27.97 27.03
N ILE A 629 5.71 26.99 26.77
CA ILE A 629 5.37 25.75 26.06
C ILE A 629 5.28 24.66 27.11
N GLN A 630 4.17 23.92 27.16
CA GLN A 630 3.93 22.91 28.19
C GLN A 630 3.38 21.64 27.55
N ALA A 631 3.83 20.48 27.99
CA ALA A 631 3.17 19.22 27.70
C ALA A 631 2.44 18.74 28.96
N LYS A 632 1.18 18.39 28.81
CA LYS A 632 0.30 17.95 29.89
C LYS A 632 -0.18 16.53 29.59
N ALA A 633 -0.02 15.62 30.53
CA ALA A 633 -0.55 14.26 30.46
C ALA A 633 -1.33 13.98 31.75
N GLN A 634 -2.50 13.35 31.64
CA GLN A 634 -3.36 13.01 32.79
C GLN A 634 -3.59 14.19 33.76
N ASN A 635 -3.92 15.38 33.23
CA ASN A 635 -4.09 16.60 34.01
C ASN A 635 -2.87 17.13 34.78
N ARG A 636 -1.66 16.62 34.51
CA ARG A 636 -0.41 17.12 35.09
C ARG A 636 0.55 17.59 34.00
N ILE A 637 1.25 18.71 34.24
CA ILE A 637 2.33 19.17 33.35
C ILE A 637 3.53 18.22 33.52
N VAL A 638 3.89 17.51 32.45
CA VAL A 638 4.99 16.54 32.40
C VAL A 638 6.29 17.15 31.85
N ALA A 639 6.18 18.14 30.97
CA ALA A 639 7.31 18.87 30.43
C ALA A 639 6.98 20.36 30.24
N ARG A 640 8.01 21.21 30.29
CA ARG A 640 7.89 22.64 30.07
C ARG A 640 9.15 23.19 29.40
N ALA A 641 8.97 23.98 28.35
CA ALA A 641 9.98 24.79 27.70
C ALA A 641 9.56 26.27 27.71
N THR A 642 10.48 27.18 27.40
CA THR A 642 10.19 28.62 27.48
C THR A 642 11.01 29.41 26.49
N VAL A 643 10.34 30.05 25.54
CA VAL A 643 10.97 31.04 24.67
C VAL A 643 11.13 32.36 25.43
N GLN A 644 12.37 32.83 25.54
CA GLN A 644 12.67 34.07 26.24
C GLN A 644 12.19 35.30 25.47
N PRO A 645 11.59 36.29 26.15
CA PRO A 645 11.12 37.50 25.49
C PRO A 645 12.27 38.40 25.04
N TYR A 646 12.06 39.16 23.96
CA TYR A 646 12.93 40.29 23.63
C TYR A 646 13.08 41.23 24.82
N ARG A 647 14.33 41.61 25.11
CA ARG A 647 14.64 42.54 26.21
C ARG A 647 15.37 43.74 25.64
N LYS A 648 14.68 44.87 25.60
CA LYS A 648 15.33 46.17 25.41
C LYS A 648 16.10 46.52 26.67
N ASP A 649 17.33 46.99 26.52
CA ASP A 649 18.06 47.59 27.63
C ASP A 649 17.49 48.99 27.91
N VAL A 650 16.53 49.06 28.84
CA VAL A 650 15.86 50.30 29.24
C VAL A 650 16.77 51.20 30.10
N LEU A 651 17.93 50.71 30.53
CA LEU A 651 18.90 51.48 31.31
C LEU A 651 19.86 52.26 30.43
N VAL A 652 19.88 52.02 29.12
CA VAL A 652 20.72 52.72 28.15
C VAL A 652 19.85 53.55 27.21
N LYS A 653 20.08 54.87 27.17
CA LYS A 653 19.41 55.79 26.25
C LYS A 653 20.48 56.54 25.48
N SER A 654 20.49 56.40 24.15
CA SER A 654 21.46 57.03 23.24
C SER A 654 22.93 56.76 23.64
N GLY A 655 23.25 55.52 24.02
CA GLY A 655 24.61 55.10 24.42
C GLY A 655 25.04 55.50 25.83
N LYS A 656 24.21 56.23 26.59
CA LYS A 656 24.51 56.63 27.97
C LYS A 656 23.58 55.93 28.97
N MET A 657 24.13 55.55 30.13
CA MET A 657 23.35 54.95 31.21
C MET A 657 22.41 55.99 31.84
N VAL A 658 21.13 55.66 31.93
CA VAL A 658 20.08 56.55 32.45
C VAL A 658 20.20 56.65 33.97
N GLY A 659 20.34 57.87 34.47
CA GLY A 659 20.42 58.18 35.91
C GLY A 659 21.75 57.77 36.53
N GLY A 660 22.84 58.46 36.20
CA GLY A 660 24.16 58.26 36.81
C GLY A 660 24.07 58.26 38.34
N GLY A 661 24.12 57.07 38.95
CA GLY A 661 24.01 56.85 40.39
C GLY A 661 22.59 56.67 40.97
N ASP A 662 21.54 57.22 40.34
CA ASP A 662 20.18 57.21 40.90
C ASP A 662 19.44 55.87 40.66
N ILE A 663 19.40 55.03 41.70
CA ILE A 663 18.75 53.72 41.70
C ILE A 663 17.24 53.83 41.50
N THR A 664 16.59 54.90 41.98
CA THR A 664 15.12 55.03 41.92
C THR A 664 14.63 55.16 40.48
N ARG A 665 15.33 55.94 39.66
CA ARG A 665 15.02 56.13 38.23
C ARG A 665 15.21 54.84 37.43
N LYS A 666 16.25 54.06 37.75
CA LYS A 666 16.49 52.73 37.16
C LYS A 666 15.38 51.75 37.52
N LYS A 667 14.97 51.69 38.80
CA LYS A 667 13.85 50.84 39.27
C LYS A 667 12.54 51.18 38.56
N LYS A 668 12.21 52.46 38.42
CA LYS A 668 10.99 52.92 37.74
C LYS A 668 10.91 52.46 36.28
N LEU A 669 12.04 52.50 35.55
CA LEU A 669 12.12 52.03 34.17
C LEU A 669 11.97 50.51 34.06
N LEU A 670 12.60 49.76 34.97
CA LEU A 670 12.49 48.30 35.05
C LEU A 670 11.06 47.86 35.41
N GLU A 671 10.41 48.54 36.35
CA GLU A 671 8.99 48.28 36.69
C GLU A 671 8.06 48.57 35.52
N LYS A 672 8.26 49.68 34.80
CA LYS A 672 7.47 50.00 33.61
C LYS A 672 7.63 48.92 32.52
N GLN A 673 8.84 48.43 32.30
CA GLN A 673 9.10 47.32 31.36
C GLN A 673 8.43 46.02 31.85
N LYS A 674 8.54 45.70 33.14
CA LYS A 674 7.93 44.50 33.74
C LYS A 674 6.40 44.52 33.64
N GLN A 675 5.76 45.65 33.93
CA GLN A 675 4.31 45.83 33.79
C GLN A 675 3.86 45.74 32.32
N GLY A 676 4.62 46.36 31.40
CA GLY A 676 4.35 46.26 29.96
C GLY A 676 4.38 44.80 29.48
N LYS A 677 5.43 44.06 29.84
CA LYS A 677 5.53 42.62 29.51
C LYS A 677 4.42 41.78 30.15
N LYS A 678 4.00 42.09 31.38
CA LYS A 678 2.89 41.41 32.04
C LYS A 678 1.56 41.63 31.33
N LYS A 679 1.31 42.84 30.81
CA LYS A 679 0.12 43.13 29.98
C LYS A 679 0.14 42.36 28.66
N MET A 680 1.31 42.15 28.07
CA MET A 680 1.48 41.40 26.82
C MET A 680 1.52 39.87 27.02
N ALA A 681 1.64 39.38 28.26
CA ALA A 681 1.84 37.94 28.54
C ALA A 681 0.66 37.03 28.21
N GLY A 682 -0.55 37.60 28.03
CA GLY A 682 -1.73 36.88 27.53
C GLY A 682 -1.91 36.97 26.02
N GLY A 683 -0.90 37.44 25.29
CA GLY A 683 -0.95 37.49 23.83
C GLY A 683 -1.09 36.09 23.24
N LYS A 684 -2.01 35.93 22.29
CA LYS A 684 -2.17 34.69 21.53
C LYS A 684 -0.91 34.45 20.71
N VAL A 685 -0.31 33.27 20.86
CA VAL A 685 0.87 32.88 20.10
C VAL A 685 0.39 32.30 18.78
N THR A 686 0.67 33.01 17.69
CA THR A 686 0.46 32.49 16.34
C THR A 686 1.63 31.60 15.97
N LEU A 687 1.38 30.31 15.77
CA LEU A 687 2.35 29.39 15.19
C LEU A 687 2.37 29.63 13.68
N SER A 688 3.53 29.89 13.09
CA SER A 688 3.64 29.93 11.62
C SER A 688 3.51 28.52 11.06
N GLN A 689 3.04 28.40 9.82
CA GLN A 689 2.91 27.11 9.15
C GLN A 689 4.28 26.43 8.99
N GLU A 690 5.35 27.18 8.67
CA GLU A 690 6.72 26.67 8.66
C GLU A 690 7.15 26.11 10.02
N ALA A 691 6.80 26.81 11.10
CA ALA A 691 7.14 26.37 12.44
C ALA A 691 6.42 25.08 12.81
N PHE A 692 5.14 24.98 12.47
CA PHE A 692 4.36 23.78 12.63
C PHE A 692 4.95 22.61 11.82
N ASN A 693 5.29 22.86 10.56
CA ASN A 693 5.88 21.86 9.67
C ASN A 693 7.18 21.31 10.26
N SER A 694 8.10 22.14 10.74
CA SER A 694 9.35 21.63 11.33
C SER A 694 9.18 20.78 12.60
N VAL A 695 8.01 20.83 13.25
CA VAL A 695 7.69 20.03 14.43
C VAL A 695 7.04 18.71 14.05
N ILE A 696 6.19 18.71 13.01
CA ILE A 696 5.45 17.52 12.51
C ILE A 696 6.29 16.71 11.51
N THR A 697 6.91 17.37 10.55
CA THR A 697 7.89 16.78 9.64
C THR A 697 9.24 16.70 10.34
N LYS A 698 9.93 15.57 10.19
CA LYS A 698 11.33 15.44 10.62
C LYS A 698 12.24 16.34 9.80
#